data_AF-A0AA39SF79-F1
#
_entry.id   AF-A0AA39SF79-F1
#
_cell.length_a   1.000
_cell.length_b   1.000
_cell.length_c   1.000
_cell.angle_alpha   90.00
_cell.angle_beta   90.00
_cell.angle_gamma   90.00
#
_symmetry.space_group_name_H-M   'P 1'
#
loop_
_entity.id
_entity.type
_entity.pdbx_description
1 polymer ?
#
loop_
_entity_poly.entity_id
_entity_poly.type
_entity_poly.pdbx_seq_one_letter_code
_entity_poly.pdbx_strand_id
1 'polypeptide(L)'
;MEIKSYQNQAELLLKDYILADPFIPYTAIVGGIFAFKLVYDLTHLFSSVHFKSYSGFLRIQRVEWSNRAVSTIHALFITVMSLYYVFWSDLFSDIQFDGLITYRNSSVSTFVLGVSVGYFLADFGMIIWFYPSLGGMEYVIHHLLSIAAVAYSMLTGEGQLYTYMVLISETTTPGINLRWYLDTAGMKRSRVYLINGVVIFVAWLVARVLLFMYLFYHVYLHNDQIKQLHIYGQILVFVVPLVLAVMNLTWKNQGQQLGHFYKAKLLNSGIETGSFRTIHHVDSAKIHPQDGLKEQDRIERLPGQPQVEFSQYGGYVTVDKSAGRALYYYFVESEKKKSNEPLPLLLWLNGGPGCSSLAYGAMEELGPFRVHSDGKTLYRNRYSWNNAANVLFLESPAGVGFSYSNTTSDYDKSGDSRTAEDSYVFMVNWLERFPEYKGREFYISGESYAGHYVPQLAHTILYHNILANKTIINLKGIIIGNALINHETDWRGMYDYFASHALISDEDNHKVRKHCDFSPNASTSKLCYAITDEIRKIFFHLDIYSIYGPLCFNNNLTSRPKKASIINFDPCSDNYVYAYLNRPEVQAAMHANVTKLDHDWEPCSDVITNWNDSPSTIIPLLEEFMSNGIRVWVFSGDTDGRIPVTSTKYSINKMKLDVKTAWHAWYLGGEVGGFTQVYKGDLTFATVRGAGHQVPSYQPKRALSLIWHFLGGSPLPDTTRYD
;
A
#
# COMPACT_ATOMS: atom_id res chain seq x y z
N MET A 1 -27.78 63.13 23.93
CA MET A 1 -26.68 63.16 24.93
C MET A 1 -26.51 61.81 25.62
N GLU A 2 -27.57 61.02 25.79
CA GLU A 2 -27.52 59.69 26.43
C GLU A 2 -26.70 58.62 25.68
N ILE A 3 -26.72 58.58 24.33
CA ILE A 3 -26.00 57.56 23.56
C ILE A 3 -24.45 57.68 23.71
N LYS A 4 -23.92 58.89 23.84
CA LYS A 4 -22.49 59.13 24.10
C LYS A 4 -22.08 58.75 25.54
N SER A 5 -23.00 58.84 26.50
CA SER A 5 -22.77 58.43 27.89
C SER A 5 -22.67 56.91 28.03
N TYR A 6 -23.50 56.16 27.31
CA TYR A 6 -23.44 54.70 27.28
C TYR A 6 -22.19 54.16 26.57
N GLN A 7 -21.76 54.80 25.47
CA GLN A 7 -20.48 54.45 24.83
C GLN A 7 -19.28 54.66 25.75
N ASN A 8 -19.23 55.79 26.47
CA ASN A 8 -18.14 56.06 27.42
C ASN A 8 -18.13 55.11 28.63
N GLN A 9 -19.30 54.70 29.13
CA GLN A 9 -19.38 53.72 30.23
C GLN A 9 -19.01 52.30 29.77
N ALA A 10 -19.41 51.89 28.56
CA ALA A 10 -19.01 50.60 28.00
C ALA A 10 -17.50 50.56 27.69
N GLU A 11 -16.90 51.64 27.21
CA GLU A 11 -15.45 51.76 27.01
C GLU A 11 -14.69 51.75 28.35
N LEU A 12 -15.18 52.44 29.38
CA LEU A 12 -14.57 52.37 30.71
C LEU A 12 -14.65 50.96 31.30
N LEU A 13 -15.78 50.26 31.14
CA LEU A 13 -15.96 48.90 31.65
C LEU A 13 -15.09 47.88 30.90
N LEU A 14 -14.88 48.08 29.58
CA LEU A 14 -13.92 47.29 28.79
C LEU A 14 -12.48 47.52 29.26
N LYS A 15 -12.14 48.77 29.60
CA LYS A 15 -10.81 49.21 30.03
C LYS A 15 -10.48 48.78 31.46
N ASP A 16 -11.46 48.84 32.37
CA ASP A 16 -11.26 48.55 33.80
C ASP A 16 -11.45 47.07 34.17
N TYR A 17 -12.23 46.30 33.40
CA TYR A 17 -12.54 44.89 33.77
C TYR A 17 -11.91 43.85 32.84
N ILE A 18 -11.81 44.12 31.53
CA ILE A 18 -11.26 43.15 30.56
C ILE A 18 -9.76 43.38 30.32
N LEU A 19 -9.29 44.62 30.47
CA LEU A 19 -7.90 45.03 30.28
C LEU A 19 -7.14 45.32 31.58
N ALA A 20 -7.73 45.06 32.75
CA ALA A 20 -6.95 45.04 33.99
C ALA A 20 -5.88 43.94 33.90
N ASP A 21 -4.61 44.34 34.00
CA ASP A 21 -3.41 43.48 33.84
C ASP A 21 -3.52 42.05 34.44
N PRO A 22 -4.14 41.79 35.61
CA PRO A 22 -4.22 40.43 36.15
C PRO A 22 -5.17 39.47 35.40
N PHE A 23 -6.12 39.95 34.57
CA PHE A 23 -7.10 39.08 33.90
C PHE A 23 -6.77 38.76 32.44
N ILE A 24 -5.82 39.49 31.85
CA ILE A 24 -5.43 39.33 30.44
C ILE A 24 -4.98 37.90 30.09
N PRO A 25 -4.11 37.23 30.88
CA PRO A 25 -3.67 35.87 30.56
C PRO A 25 -4.82 34.86 30.51
N TYR A 26 -5.73 34.94 31.48
CA TYR A 26 -6.85 33.99 31.61
C TYR A 26 -7.89 34.17 30.51
N THR A 27 -8.25 35.41 30.21
CA THR A 27 -9.20 35.73 29.13
C THR A 27 -8.61 35.37 27.76
N ALA A 28 -7.31 35.57 27.55
CA ALA A 28 -6.61 35.17 26.33
C ALA A 28 -6.57 33.64 26.13
N ILE A 29 -6.31 32.86 27.19
CA ILE A 29 -6.34 31.38 27.13
C ILE A 29 -7.73 30.89 26.72
N VAL A 30 -8.77 31.39 27.39
CA VAL A 30 -10.15 31.03 27.08
C VAL A 30 -10.49 31.42 25.64
N GLY A 31 -10.08 32.62 25.21
CA GLY A 31 -10.20 33.06 23.82
C GLY A 31 -9.51 32.14 22.82
N GLY A 32 -8.30 31.66 23.13
CA GLY A 32 -7.56 30.70 22.31
C GLY A 32 -8.26 29.35 22.16
N ILE A 33 -8.83 28.81 23.24
CA ILE A 33 -9.62 27.57 23.22
C ILE A 33 -10.89 27.74 22.38
N PHE A 34 -11.59 28.87 22.52
CA PHE A 34 -12.77 29.16 21.70
C PHE A 34 -12.40 29.34 20.23
N ALA A 35 -11.31 30.04 19.93
CA ALA A 35 -10.82 30.19 18.56
C ALA A 35 -10.47 28.84 17.94
N PHE A 36 -9.82 27.94 18.69
CA PHE A 36 -9.57 26.56 18.27
C PHE A 36 -10.87 25.86 17.85
N LYS A 37 -11.88 25.87 18.74
CA LYS A 37 -13.16 25.20 18.48
C LYS A 37 -13.90 25.81 17.30
N LEU A 38 -13.92 27.14 17.20
CA LEU A 38 -14.55 27.87 16.11
C LEU A 38 -13.91 27.51 14.77
N VAL A 39 -12.58 27.56 14.67
CA VAL A 39 -11.87 27.20 13.44
C VAL A 39 -12.10 25.73 13.09
N TYR A 40 -12.11 24.84 14.08
CA TYR A 40 -12.38 23.42 13.87
C TYR A 40 -13.77 23.19 13.24
N ASP A 41 -14.81 23.80 13.81
CA ASP A 41 -16.19 23.67 13.32
C ASP A 41 -16.40 24.31 11.95
N LEU A 42 -15.85 25.51 11.76
CA LEU A 42 -15.91 26.21 10.48
C LEU A 42 -15.17 25.43 9.39
N THR A 43 -14.03 24.81 9.71
CA THR A 43 -13.30 23.96 8.77
C THR A 43 -14.15 22.76 8.39
N HIS A 44 -14.81 22.11 9.35
CA HIS A 44 -15.69 20.98 9.07
C HIS A 44 -16.86 21.38 8.15
N LEU A 45 -17.51 22.52 8.43
CA LEU A 45 -18.61 23.06 7.63
C LEU A 45 -18.17 23.49 6.22
N PHE A 46 -17.06 24.23 6.13
CA PHE A 46 -16.53 24.69 4.85
C PHE A 46 -16.10 23.50 3.99
N SER A 47 -15.43 22.52 4.61
CA SER A 47 -14.84 21.40 3.88
C SER A 47 -15.89 20.42 3.36
N SER A 48 -17.00 20.24 4.07
CA SER A 48 -18.11 19.40 3.60
C SER A 48 -18.81 19.96 2.36
N VAL A 49 -18.74 21.27 2.14
CA VAL A 49 -19.35 21.94 0.98
C VAL A 49 -18.37 22.04 -0.20
N HIS A 50 -17.11 22.40 0.05
CA HIS A 50 -16.17 22.77 -1.01
C HIS A 50 -15.24 21.64 -1.46
N PHE A 51 -15.01 20.63 -0.63
CA PHE A 51 -14.12 19.51 -0.96
C PHE A 51 -14.92 18.23 -1.15
N LYS A 52 -15.17 17.84 -2.41
CA LYS A 52 -15.87 16.59 -2.76
C LYS A 52 -15.22 15.34 -2.14
N SER A 53 -13.90 15.36 -1.94
CA SER A 53 -13.16 14.27 -1.29
C SER A 53 -13.43 14.18 0.21
N TYR A 54 -13.79 15.28 0.87
CA TYR A 54 -13.98 15.37 2.32
C TYR A 54 -15.17 14.54 2.81
N SER A 55 -16.25 14.44 2.02
CA SER A 55 -17.40 13.59 2.34
C SER A 55 -17.07 12.09 2.32
N GLY A 56 -16.03 11.69 1.58
CA GLY A 56 -15.57 10.30 1.48
C GLY A 56 -14.57 9.89 2.57
N PHE A 57 -14.09 10.82 3.40
CA PHE A 57 -13.08 10.53 4.42
C PHE A 57 -13.64 9.78 5.62
N LEU A 58 -12.82 8.86 6.16
CA LEU A 58 -13.07 8.21 7.45
C LEU A 58 -13.17 9.27 8.56
N ARG A 59 -13.84 8.92 9.68
CA ARG A 59 -13.98 9.83 10.83
C ARG A 59 -12.63 10.37 11.29
N ILE A 60 -11.60 9.53 11.39
CA ILE A 60 -10.27 9.95 11.84
C ILE A 60 -9.57 10.88 10.84
N GLN A 61 -9.75 10.66 9.53
CA GLN A 61 -9.19 11.52 8.49
C GLN A 61 -9.84 12.91 8.49
N ARG A 62 -11.15 13.00 8.77
CA ARG A 62 -11.85 14.30 8.94
C ARG A 62 -11.37 15.04 10.19
N VAL A 63 -11.08 14.31 11.26
CA VAL A 63 -10.50 14.87 12.48
C VAL A 63 -9.10 15.41 12.20
N GLU A 64 -8.23 14.64 11.55
CA GLU A 64 -6.89 15.08 11.18
C GLU A 64 -6.94 16.29 10.23
N TRP A 65 -7.81 16.25 9.21
CA TRP A 65 -8.04 17.37 8.31
C TRP A 65 -8.42 18.65 9.06
N SER A 66 -9.39 18.56 9.96
CA SER A 66 -9.85 19.74 10.72
C SER A 66 -8.76 20.26 11.67
N ASN A 67 -8.05 19.38 12.37
CA ASN A 67 -6.93 19.77 13.25
C ASN A 67 -5.78 20.44 12.47
N ARG A 68 -5.44 19.96 11.27
CA ARG A 68 -4.41 20.58 10.42
C ARG A 68 -4.80 21.98 9.97
N ALA A 69 -6.09 22.25 9.75
CA ALA A 69 -6.55 23.61 9.46
C ALA A 69 -6.38 24.52 10.69
N VAL A 70 -6.77 24.03 11.87
CA VAL A 70 -6.63 24.79 13.12
C VAL A 70 -5.17 25.13 13.41
N SER A 71 -4.27 24.15 13.28
CA SER A 71 -2.82 24.38 13.45
C SER A 71 -2.23 25.31 12.39
N THR A 72 -2.72 25.26 11.15
CA THR A 72 -2.30 26.21 10.11
C THR A 72 -2.68 27.65 10.47
N ILE A 73 -3.90 27.89 10.95
CA ILE A 73 -4.35 29.25 11.31
C ILE A 73 -3.58 29.77 12.52
N HIS A 74 -3.41 28.95 13.56
CA HIS A 74 -2.60 29.33 14.72
C HIS A 74 -1.16 29.62 14.34
N ALA A 75 -0.53 28.76 13.54
CA ALA A 75 0.84 28.93 13.10
C ALA A 75 1.03 30.24 12.33
N LEU A 76 0.09 30.62 11.45
CA LEU A 76 0.12 31.91 10.75
C LEU A 76 0.01 33.08 11.74
N PHE A 77 -0.95 33.02 12.66
CA PHE A 77 -1.15 34.06 13.68
C PHE A 77 0.11 34.25 14.54
N ILE A 78 0.62 33.18 15.14
CA ILE A 78 1.75 33.29 16.07
C ILE A 78 3.05 33.62 15.35
N THR A 79 3.25 33.15 14.12
CA THR A 79 4.41 33.51 13.30
C THR A 79 4.44 35.01 13.05
N VAL A 80 3.33 35.61 12.60
CA VAL A 80 3.25 37.05 12.30
C VAL A 80 3.53 37.87 13.55
N MET A 81 2.92 37.50 14.68
CA MET A 81 3.13 38.21 15.94
C MET A 81 4.56 38.05 16.47
N SER A 82 5.14 36.84 16.39
CA SER A 82 6.50 36.57 16.84
C SER A 82 7.52 37.35 16.02
N LEU A 83 7.35 37.37 14.70
CA LEU A 83 8.15 38.16 13.79
C LEU A 83 8.07 39.66 14.14
N TYR A 84 6.86 40.18 14.33
CA TYR A 84 6.64 41.57 14.75
C TYR A 84 7.38 41.89 16.05
N TYR A 85 7.21 41.09 17.10
CA TYR A 85 7.85 41.38 18.39
C TYR A 85 9.37 41.27 18.35
N VAL A 86 9.91 40.24 17.69
CA VAL A 86 11.36 39.98 17.65
C VAL A 86 12.11 40.99 16.79
N PHE A 87 11.54 41.44 15.65
CA PHE A 87 12.28 42.23 14.66
C PHE A 87 11.75 43.64 14.41
N TRP A 88 10.46 43.91 14.66
CA TRP A 88 9.85 45.19 14.29
C TRP A 88 9.36 46.03 15.47
N SER A 89 9.08 45.41 16.62
CA SER A 89 8.65 46.13 17.81
C SER A 89 9.83 46.71 18.56
N ASP A 90 9.63 47.88 19.18
CA ASP A 90 10.64 48.47 20.06
C ASP A 90 10.73 47.73 21.42
N LEU A 91 9.79 46.82 21.73
CA LEU A 91 9.68 46.13 23.03
C LEU A 91 10.97 45.39 23.44
N PHE A 92 11.64 44.77 22.47
CA PHE A 92 12.89 44.02 22.67
C PHE A 92 14.09 44.68 21.99
N SER A 93 14.01 45.96 21.63
CA SER A 93 15.12 46.70 21.02
C SER A 93 16.20 47.09 22.05
N ASP A 94 17.47 46.99 21.67
CA ASP A 94 18.60 47.41 22.51
C ASP A 94 18.72 48.94 22.66
N ILE A 95 17.99 49.72 21.85
CA ILE A 95 18.25 51.16 21.66
C ILE A 95 17.41 52.06 22.59
N GLN A 96 16.27 51.59 23.12
CA GLN A 96 15.21 52.53 23.56
C GLN A 96 14.63 52.37 24.98
N PHE A 97 14.92 51.29 25.72
CA PHE A 97 14.28 51.04 27.03
C PHE A 97 15.27 50.75 28.16
N ASP A 98 15.08 51.42 29.31
CA ASP A 98 15.78 51.15 30.57
C ASP A 98 15.18 49.92 31.27
N GLY A 99 15.76 48.73 31.03
CA GLY A 99 15.37 47.48 31.67
C GLY A 99 16.00 46.24 31.03
N LEU A 100 16.20 45.17 31.81
CA LEU A 100 16.74 43.89 31.32
C LEU A 100 15.83 43.30 30.24
N ILE A 101 16.38 42.95 29.08
CA ILE A 101 15.60 42.45 27.92
C ILE A 101 14.83 41.17 28.25
N THR A 102 15.33 40.40 29.22
CA THR A 102 14.74 39.16 29.73
C THR A 102 13.47 39.36 30.57
N TYR A 103 13.18 40.58 31.01
CA TYR A 103 11.99 40.92 31.83
C TYR A 103 10.98 41.81 31.09
N ARG A 104 11.27 42.19 29.84
CA ARG A 104 10.39 43.09 29.08
C ARG A 104 9.15 42.33 28.61
N ASN A 105 7.99 42.91 28.86
CA ASN A 105 6.70 42.42 28.38
C ASN A 105 5.75 43.61 28.15
N SER A 106 4.60 43.32 27.54
CA SER A 106 3.48 44.26 27.43
C SER A 106 2.18 43.48 27.58
N SER A 107 1.09 44.17 27.91
CA SER A 107 -0.24 43.54 28.00
C SER A 107 -0.62 42.85 26.68
N VAL A 108 -0.21 43.39 25.53
CA VAL A 108 -0.47 42.81 24.20
C VAL A 108 0.42 41.59 23.92
N SER A 109 1.71 41.63 24.29
CA SER A 109 2.60 40.47 24.11
C SER A 109 2.18 39.32 25.03
N THR A 110 1.71 39.61 26.24
CA THR A 110 1.15 38.60 27.14
C THR A 110 -0.17 38.02 26.61
N PHE A 111 -1.05 38.86 26.05
CA PHE A 111 -2.29 38.40 25.40
C PHE A 111 -2.02 37.43 24.24
N VAL A 112 -1.06 37.74 23.36
CA VAL A 112 -0.70 36.87 22.21
C VAL A 112 -0.18 35.50 22.67
N LEU A 113 0.68 35.47 23.70
CA LEU A 113 1.12 34.19 24.29
C LEU A 113 -0.05 33.43 24.91
N GLY A 114 -0.98 34.11 25.57
CA GLY A 114 -2.17 33.48 26.15
C GLY A 114 -3.10 32.83 25.14
N VAL A 115 -3.32 33.47 23.99
CA VAL A 115 -4.05 32.84 22.87
C VAL A 115 -3.35 31.55 22.43
N SER A 116 -2.01 31.54 22.38
CA SER A 116 -1.22 30.36 22.00
C SER A 116 -1.24 29.26 23.06
N VAL A 117 -1.22 29.60 24.35
CA VAL A 117 -1.41 28.62 25.43
C VAL A 117 -2.78 27.95 25.31
N GLY A 118 -3.84 28.73 25.05
CA GLY A 118 -5.18 28.21 24.82
C GLY A 118 -5.25 27.24 23.63
N TYR A 119 -4.61 27.60 22.51
CA TYR A 119 -4.47 26.71 21.36
C TYR A 119 -3.72 25.42 21.72
N PHE A 120 -2.54 25.51 22.33
CA PHE A 120 -1.72 24.34 22.64
C PHE A 120 -2.40 23.39 23.61
N LEU A 121 -3.16 23.89 24.58
CA LEU A 121 -3.96 23.06 25.49
C LEU A 121 -5.07 22.30 24.75
N ALA A 122 -5.78 22.96 23.84
CA ALA A 122 -6.84 22.34 23.06
C ALA A 122 -6.27 21.29 22.08
N ASP A 123 -5.18 21.62 21.38
CA ASP A 123 -4.51 20.73 20.44
C ASP A 123 -3.89 19.52 21.16
N PHE A 124 -3.27 19.73 22.32
CA PHE A 124 -2.78 18.65 23.19
C PHE A 124 -3.92 17.74 23.65
N GLY A 125 -5.07 18.31 24.03
CA GLY A 125 -6.27 17.54 24.35
C GLY A 125 -6.72 16.64 23.18
N MET A 126 -6.67 17.15 21.95
CA MET A 126 -6.96 16.35 20.75
C MET A 126 -5.93 15.25 20.53
N ILE A 127 -4.63 15.53 20.67
CA ILE A 127 -3.55 14.55 20.52
C ILE A 127 -3.73 13.40 21.51
N ILE A 128 -4.03 13.68 22.78
CA ILE A 128 -4.27 12.65 23.80
C ILE A 128 -5.55 11.88 23.51
N TRP A 129 -6.65 12.56 23.14
CA TRP A 129 -7.94 11.91 22.91
C TRP A 129 -7.91 10.93 21.73
N PHE A 130 -7.15 11.26 20.68
CA PHE A 130 -7.00 10.44 19.49
C PHE A 130 -5.66 9.72 19.41
N TYR A 131 -4.90 9.62 20.51
CA TYR A 131 -3.60 8.95 20.52
C TYR A 131 -3.72 7.47 20.11
N PRO A 132 -2.84 6.93 19.24
CA PRO A 132 -1.69 7.58 18.58
C PRO A 132 -2.00 8.14 17.18
N SER A 133 -3.27 8.26 16.80
CA SER A 133 -3.72 8.56 15.43
C SER A 133 -3.41 9.98 14.96
N LEU A 134 -3.30 10.96 15.87
CA LEU A 134 -2.96 12.35 15.53
C LEU A 134 -1.47 12.70 15.73
N GLY A 135 -0.68 11.81 16.34
CA GLY A 135 0.74 12.04 16.59
C GLY A 135 1.34 11.02 17.57
N GLY A 136 2.63 10.71 17.41
CA GLY A 136 3.40 9.85 18.32
C GLY A 136 3.83 10.55 19.61
N MET A 137 4.60 9.85 20.46
CA MET A 137 5.10 10.39 21.74
C MET A 137 5.93 11.66 21.58
N GLU A 138 6.57 11.86 20.44
CA GLU A 138 7.30 13.08 20.11
C GLU A 138 6.40 14.31 20.05
N TYR A 139 5.16 14.19 19.57
CA TYR A 139 4.19 15.29 19.55
C TYR A 139 3.70 15.62 20.96
N VAL A 140 3.53 14.58 21.80
CA VAL A 140 3.18 14.73 23.22
C VAL A 140 4.29 15.50 23.95
N ILE A 141 5.54 15.09 23.78
CA ILE A 141 6.70 15.77 24.39
C ILE A 141 6.82 17.21 23.87
N HIS A 142 6.71 17.41 22.55
CA HIS A 142 6.77 18.73 21.94
C HIS A 142 5.71 19.69 22.50
N HIS A 143 4.45 19.24 22.60
CA HIS A 143 3.36 20.06 23.13
C HIS A 143 3.48 20.31 24.62
N LEU A 144 3.88 19.32 25.42
CA LEU A 144 4.09 19.52 26.86
C LEU A 144 5.19 20.56 27.14
N LEU A 145 6.31 20.48 26.43
CA LEU A 145 7.39 21.46 26.55
C LEU A 145 6.96 22.85 26.10
N SER A 146 6.20 22.93 24.99
CA SER A 146 5.69 24.20 24.46
C SER A 146 4.67 24.84 25.40
N ILE A 147 3.72 24.08 25.95
CA ILE A 147 2.77 24.56 26.96
C ILE A 147 3.52 25.08 28.18
N ALA A 148 4.47 24.33 28.71
CA ALA A 148 5.24 24.73 29.89
C ALA A 148 6.02 26.04 29.65
N ALA A 149 6.73 26.14 28.54
CA ALA A 149 7.54 27.32 28.21
C ALA A 149 6.68 28.57 27.95
N VAL A 150 5.64 28.43 27.12
CA VAL A 150 4.80 29.56 26.69
C VAL A 150 3.92 30.02 27.85
N ALA A 151 3.34 29.10 28.63
CA ALA A 151 2.54 29.47 29.81
C ALA A 151 3.39 30.14 30.89
N TYR A 152 4.61 29.65 31.13
CA TYR A 152 5.51 30.29 32.07
C TYR A 152 5.81 31.73 31.65
N SER A 153 6.28 31.93 30.42
CA SER A 153 6.65 33.26 29.93
C SER A 153 5.46 34.24 29.84
N MET A 154 4.27 33.71 29.56
CA MET A 154 3.03 34.49 29.64
C MET A 154 2.70 34.91 31.08
N LEU A 155 2.78 34.01 32.06
CA LEU A 155 2.37 34.28 33.45
C LEU A 155 3.38 35.15 34.20
N THR A 156 4.68 34.95 33.97
CA THR A 156 5.74 35.66 34.72
C THR A 156 6.25 36.89 33.99
N GLY A 157 6.07 36.97 32.67
CA GLY A 157 6.71 37.98 31.85
C GLY A 157 8.19 37.71 31.54
N GLU A 158 8.77 36.68 32.16
CA GLU A 158 10.19 36.36 31.99
C GLU A 158 10.42 35.64 30.65
N GLY A 159 11.48 36.03 29.95
CA GLY A 159 11.98 35.33 28.76
C GLY A 159 11.09 35.42 27.52
N GLN A 160 10.14 36.36 27.45
CA GLN A 160 9.20 36.47 26.32
C GLN A 160 9.90 36.57 24.97
N LEU A 161 11.01 37.30 24.88
CA LEU A 161 11.83 37.38 23.66
C LEU A 161 12.21 35.99 23.13
N TYR A 162 12.76 35.13 24.00
CA TYR A 162 13.21 33.80 23.61
C TYR A 162 12.03 32.88 23.26
N THR A 163 10.92 33.01 23.98
CA THR A 163 9.67 32.30 23.62
C THR A 163 9.19 32.70 22.23
N TYR A 164 9.18 33.99 21.90
CA TYR A 164 8.82 34.46 20.56
C TYR A 164 9.82 34.02 19.49
N MET A 165 11.14 34.03 19.77
CA MET A 165 12.13 33.49 18.84
C MET A 165 11.87 32.00 18.53
N VAL A 166 11.52 31.19 19.53
CA VAL A 166 11.14 29.78 19.30
C VAL A 166 9.86 29.67 18.48
N LEU A 167 8.84 30.49 18.76
CA LEU A 167 7.54 30.44 18.09
C LEU A 167 7.59 30.83 16.60
N ILE A 168 8.61 31.57 16.14
CA ILE A 168 8.85 31.78 14.70
C ILE A 168 9.00 30.45 13.94
N SER A 169 9.44 29.38 14.61
CA SER A 169 9.57 28.04 14.01
C SER A 169 8.23 27.42 13.56
N GLU A 170 7.10 27.97 14.00
CA GLU A 170 5.77 27.61 13.49
C GLU A 170 5.55 28.04 12.03
N THR A 171 6.41 28.91 11.47
CA THR A 171 6.39 29.30 10.04
C THR A 171 6.37 28.09 9.09
N THR A 172 6.96 26.97 9.51
CA THR A 172 7.01 25.74 8.70
C THR A 172 5.69 24.97 8.69
N THR A 173 4.86 25.13 9.72
CA THR A 173 3.63 24.34 9.95
C THR A 173 2.61 24.50 8.81
N PRO A 174 2.29 25.71 8.30
CA PRO A 174 1.41 25.88 7.14
C PRO A 174 1.91 25.14 5.89
N GLY A 175 3.23 25.16 5.66
CA GLY A 175 3.85 24.45 4.54
C GLY A 175 3.67 22.94 4.66
N ILE A 176 3.96 22.38 5.84
CA ILE A 176 3.80 20.95 6.14
C ILE A 176 2.34 20.51 5.98
N ASN A 177 1.38 21.29 6.50
CA ASN A 177 -0.05 20.99 6.39
C ASN A 177 -0.54 21.08 4.93
N LEU A 178 -0.11 22.10 4.18
CA LEU A 178 -0.41 22.20 2.75
C LEU A 178 0.12 20.99 1.98
N ARG A 179 1.33 20.53 2.30
CA ARG A 179 1.92 19.33 1.70
C ARG A 179 1.04 18.10 1.93
N TRP A 180 0.57 17.93 3.16
CA TRP A 180 -0.33 16.83 3.52
C TRP A 180 -1.66 16.94 2.78
N TYR A 181 -2.26 18.14 2.67
CA TYR A 181 -3.50 18.32 1.91
C TYR A 181 -3.34 17.97 0.43
N LEU A 182 -2.23 18.40 -0.18
CA LEU A 182 -1.91 18.06 -1.56
C LEU A 182 -1.71 16.55 -1.73
N ASP A 183 -1.10 15.88 -0.76
CA ASP A 183 -0.94 14.43 -0.77
C ASP A 183 -2.29 13.70 -0.68
N THR A 184 -3.09 14.05 0.33
CA THR A 184 -4.44 13.49 0.54
C THR A 184 -5.38 13.75 -0.65
N ALA A 185 -5.16 14.84 -1.39
CA ALA A 185 -5.88 15.16 -2.62
C ALA A 185 -5.34 14.43 -3.88
N GLY A 186 -4.33 13.56 -3.75
CA GLY A 186 -3.70 12.85 -4.87
C GLY A 186 -2.77 13.71 -5.73
N MET A 187 -2.38 14.89 -5.26
CA MET A 187 -1.61 15.91 -6.00
C MET A 187 -0.11 15.87 -5.73
N LYS A 188 0.44 14.73 -5.26
CA LYS A 188 1.89 14.54 -5.01
C LYS A 188 2.78 14.86 -6.22
N ARG A 189 2.28 14.68 -7.44
CA ARG A 189 3.02 14.91 -8.70
C ARG A 189 2.86 16.33 -9.25
N SER A 190 2.10 17.20 -8.57
CA SER A 190 1.86 18.58 -9.03
C SER A 190 3.09 19.48 -8.85
N ARG A 191 3.22 20.50 -9.72
CA ARG A 191 4.22 21.56 -9.54
C ARG A 191 4.08 22.26 -8.19
N VAL A 192 2.85 22.42 -7.71
CA VAL A 192 2.56 23.02 -6.40
C VAL A 192 3.17 22.20 -5.27
N TYR A 193 3.10 20.86 -5.33
CA TYR A 193 3.72 19.98 -4.33
C TYR A 193 5.26 20.05 -4.34
N LEU A 194 5.87 20.20 -5.52
CA LEU A 194 7.32 20.41 -5.64
C LEU A 194 7.75 21.77 -5.07
N ILE A 195 7.08 22.85 -5.49
CA ILE A 195 7.36 24.21 -5.00
C ILE A 195 7.18 24.28 -3.49
N ASN A 196 6.09 23.71 -2.96
CA ASN A 196 5.85 23.60 -1.54
C ASN A 196 7.01 22.86 -0.82
N GLY A 197 7.53 21.78 -1.40
CA GLY A 197 8.69 21.05 -0.84
C GLY A 197 9.95 21.92 -0.73
N VAL A 198 10.24 22.72 -1.76
CA VAL A 198 11.38 23.67 -1.73
C VAL A 198 11.15 24.77 -0.70
N VAL A 199 9.95 25.34 -0.65
CA VAL A 199 9.58 26.40 0.32
C VAL A 199 9.70 25.89 1.75
N ILE A 200 9.21 24.68 2.05
CA ILE A 200 9.34 24.07 3.39
C ILE A 200 10.81 23.86 3.75
N PHE A 201 11.63 23.37 2.82
CA PHE A 201 13.06 23.15 3.09
C PHE A 201 13.77 24.46 3.45
N VAL A 202 13.53 25.53 2.68
CA VAL A 202 14.11 26.85 2.96
C VAL A 202 13.59 27.41 4.28
N ALA A 203 12.28 27.33 4.53
CA ALA A 203 11.67 27.77 5.78
C ALA A 203 12.20 26.99 6.99
N TRP A 204 12.40 25.67 6.86
CA TRP A 204 13.02 24.83 7.89
C TRP A 204 14.47 25.25 8.16
N LEU A 205 15.28 25.45 7.11
CA LEU A 205 16.67 25.87 7.28
C LEU A 205 16.76 27.22 8.01
N VAL A 206 15.94 28.19 7.62
CA VAL A 206 15.97 29.53 8.22
C VAL A 206 15.39 29.52 9.63
N ALA A 207 14.15 29.04 9.81
CA ALA A 207 13.42 29.19 11.07
C ALA A 207 13.75 28.11 12.13
N ARG A 208 14.25 26.94 11.72
CA ARG A 208 14.52 25.81 12.65
C ARG A 208 16.00 25.47 12.81
N VAL A 209 16.88 25.97 11.95
CA VAL A 209 18.34 25.79 12.08
C VAL A 209 19.03 27.12 12.37
N LEU A 210 19.01 28.06 11.41
CA LEU A 210 19.74 29.32 11.55
C LEU A 210 19.20 30.18 12.70
N LEU A 211 17.89 30.27 12.86
CA LEU A 211 17.28 31.01 13.97
C LEU A 211 17.63 30.40 15.33
N PHE A 212 17.70 29.08 15.46
CA PHE A 212 18.11 28.44 16.72
C PHE A 212 19.58 28.68 17.02
N MET A 213 20.46 28.68 16.00
CA MET A 213 21.86 29.10 16.19
C MET A 213 21.94 30.54 16.69
N TYR A 214 21.16 31.45 16.10
CA TYR A 214 21.08 32.84 16.53
C TYR A 214 20.51 32.96 17.96
N LEU A 215 19.47 32.19 18.31
CA LEU A 215 18.90 32.15 19.65
C LEU A 215 19.97 31.76 20.68
N PHE A 216 20.72 30.67 20.47
CA PHE A 216 21.77 30.26 21.40
C PHE A 216 22.90 31.29 21.50
N TYR A 217 23.24 31.94 20.39
CA TYR A 217 24.21 33.03 20.38
C TYR A 217 23.71 34.24 21.21
N HIS A 218 22.43 34.62 21.07
CA HIS A 218 21.82 35.70 21.84
C HIS A 218 21.75 35.38 23.34
N VAL A 219 21.38 34.14 23.67
CA VAL A 219 21.40 33.59 25.04
C VAL A 219 22.82 33.66 25.62
N TYR A 220 23.85 33.34 24.83
CA TYR A 220 25.25 33.46 25.26
C TYR A 220 25.66 34.91 25.53
N LEU A 221 25.30 35.86 24.65
CA LEU A 221 25.60 37.28 24.83
C LEU A 221 24.90 37.91 26.03
N HIS A 222 23.73 37.40 26.42
CA HIS A 222 22.94 37.93 27.52
C HIS A 222 22.87 36.97 28.72
N ASN A 223 23.87 36.12 28.86
CA ASN A 223 23.97 35.13 29.93
C ASN A 223 23.85 35.76 31.33
N ASP A 224 24.40 36.97 31.52
CA ASP A 224 24.34 37.69 32.79
C ASP A 224 22.91 38.17 33.13
N GLN A 225 22.08 38.44 32.11
CA GLN A 225 20.66 38.77 32.31
C GLN A 225 19.83 37.50 32.53
N ILE A 226 20.17 36.39 31.87
CA ILE A 226 19.47 35.11 32.03
C ILE A 226 19.69 34.55 33.44
N LYS A 227 20.89 34.65 34.00
CA LYS A 227 21.18 34.22 35.38
C LYS A 227 20.37 34.98 36.45
N GLN A 228 19.75 36.10 36.10
CA GLN A 228 18.88 36.86 37.00
C GLN A 228 17.44 36.34 36.98
N LEU A 229 17.02 35.62 35.93
CA LEU A 229 15.70 34.99 35.85
C LEU A 229 15.48 34.02 37.01
N HIS A 230 14.22 33.76 37.34
CA HIS A 230 13.91 32.70 38.29
C HIS A 230 14.42 31.35 37.76
N ILE A 231 14.75 30.41 38.65
CA ILE A 231 15.38 29.13 38.28
C ILE A 231 14.60 28.37 37.19
N TYR A 232 13.26 28.44 37.22
CA TYR A 232 12.39 27.87 36.20
C TYR A 232 12.53 28.56 34.83
N GLY A 233 12.63 29.90 34.81
CA GLY A 233 12.86 30.68 33.58
C GLY A 233 14.22 30.38 32.97
N GLN A 234 15.26 30.24 33.80
CA GLN A 234 16.59 29.80 33.35
C GLN A 234 16.52 28.43 32.67
N ILE A 235 15.90 27.45 33.34
CA ILE A 235 15.76 26.10 32.79
C ILE A 235 15.00 26.12 31.46
N LEU A 236 13.89 26.85 31.38
CA LEU A 236 13.06 26.88 30.17
C LEU A 236 13.77 27.55 28.98
N VAL A 237 14.50 28.65 29.20
CA VAL A 237 15.26 29.36 28.15
C VAL A 237 16.39 28.49 27.58
N PHE A 238 16.98 27.59 28.36
CA PHE A 238 18.04 26.69 27.87
C PHE A 238 17.52 25.34 27.36
N VAL A 239 16.72 24.64 28.17
CA VAL A 239 16.35 23.24 27.93
C VAL A 239 15.35 23.12 26.79
N VAL A 240 14.33 23.97 26.74
CA VAL A 240 13.27 23.84 25.72
C VAL A 240 13.82 24.10 24.31
N PRO A 241 14.57 25.19 24.05
CA PRO A 241 15.21 25.37 22.74
C PRO A 241 16.20 24.26 22.40
N LEU A 242 16.94 23.72 23.37
CA LEU A 242 17.89 22.62 23.13
C LEU A 242 17.17 21.34 22.69
N VAL A 243 16.12 20.92 23.41
CA VAL A 243 15.34 19.74 23.05
C VAL A 243 14.68 19.94 21.68
N LEU A 244 14.08 21.11 21.43
CA LEU A 244 13.46 21.42 20.14
C LEU A 244 14.50 21.47 19.00
N ALA A 245 15.72 21.96 19.22
CA ALA A 245 16.79 21.94 18.22
C ALA A 245 17.20 20.50 17.87
N VAL A 246 17.37 19.64 18.88
CA VAL A 246 17.67 18.21 18.66
C VAL A 246 16.53 17.55 17.89
N MET A 247 15.28 17.80 18.28
CA MET A 247 14.10 17.30 17.56
C MET A 247 14.10 17.79 16.11
N ASN A 248 14.36 19.08 15.85
CA ASN A 248 14.39 19.65 14.50
C ASN A 248 15.47 19.03 13.58
N LEU A 249 16.59 18.56 14.15
CA LEU A 249 17.65 17.88 13.41
C LEU A 249 17.35 16.40 13.16
N THR A 250 16.66 15.72 14.08
CA THR A 250 16.30 14.30 13.95
C THR A 250 15.01 14.08 13.15
N TRP A 251 14.14 15.08 13.03
CA TRP A 251 12.86 15.04 12.30
C TRP A 251 13.01 14.91 10.76
N LYS A 252 14.22 15.08 10.20
CA LYS A 252 14.46 14.95 8.74
C LYS A 252 14.18 13.55 8.17
N ASN A 253 13.94 12.56 9.04
CA ASN A 253 13.67 11.17 8.69
C ASN A 253 12.18 10.79 8.77
N GLN A 254 11.23 11.66 8.37
CA GLN A 254 9.81 11.28 8.33
C GLN A 254 9.46 10.15 7.33
N GLY A 255 10.36 9.81 6.39
CA GLY A 255 10.28 8.54 5.66
C GLY A 255 10.54 7.30 6.53
N GLN A 256 11.31 7.45 7.62
CA GLN A 256 11.60 6.40 8.59
C GLN A 256 10.62 6.34 9.76
N GLN A 257 9.84 7.40 10.07
CA GLN A 257 8.78 7.29 11.08
C GLN A 257 7.64 6.39 10.61
N LEU A 258 7.32 6.36 9.31
CA LEU A 258 6.48 5.29 8.76
C LEU A 258 7.16 3.93 9.02
N GLY A 259 8.47 3.82 8.83
CA GLY A 259 9.26 2.63 9.14
C GLY A 259 9.27 2.22 10.62
N HIS A 260 9.28 3.17 11.56
CA HIS A 260 9.23 2.92 13.01
C HIS A 260 7.82 2.61 13.50
N PHE A 261 6.78 3.24 12.95
CA PHE A 261 5.38 2.83 13.14
C PHE A 261 5.11 1.46 12.51
N TYR A 262 5.69 1.16 11.33
CA TYR A 262 5.68 -0.18 10.72
C TYR A 262 6.39 -1.19 11.63
N LYS A 263 7.58 -0.86 12.15
CA LYS A 263 8.36 -1.73 13.04
C LYS A 263 7.62 -2.02 14.35
N ALA A 264 6.99 -0.99 14.94
CA ALA A 264 6.15 -1.13 16.13
C ALA A 264 4.81 -1.81 15.83
N LYS A 265 4.22 -1.69 14.65
CA LYS A 265 2.97 -2.37 14.28
C LYS A 265 3.20 -3.81 13.82
N LEU A 266 4.34 -4.14 13.20
CA LEU A 266 4.67 -5.51 12.80
C LEU A 266 5.03 -6.37 14.02
N LEU A 267 5.88 -5.85 14.91
CA LEU A 267 6.29 -6.55 16.15
C LEU A 267 5.19 -6.59 17.22
N ASN A 268 4.19 -5.70 17.15
CA ASN A 268 3.19 -5.50 18.19
C ASN A 268 1.74 -5.59 17.67
N SER A 269 1.52 -6.07 16.43
CA SER A 269 0.17 -6.29 15.87
C SER A 269 -0.59 -7.39 16.60
N GLY A 270 0.11 -8.27 17.32
CA GLY A 270 -0.47 -9.49 17.89
C GLY A 270 -0.96 -10.48 16.82
N ILE A 271 -0.70 -10.22 15.53
CA ILE A 271 -1.06 -11.12 14.43
C ILE A 271 0.02 -12.19 14.35
N GLU A 272 -0.34 -13.42 14.72
CA GLU A 272 0.57 -14.56 14.67
C GLU A 272 0.76 -15.02 13.22
N THR A 273 1.79 -14.52 12.55
CA THR A 273 2.21 -15.00 11.22
C THR A 273 2.95 -16.33 11.28
N GLY A 274 3.07 -16.97 12.45
CA GLY A 274 3.94 -18.12 12.72
C GLY A 274 3.72 -19.36 11.85
N SER A 275 2.60 -19.43 11.12
CA SER A 275 2.34 -20.46 10.09
C SER A 275 3.28 -20.35 8.87
N PHE A 276 3.89 -19.20 8.62
CA PHE A 276 4.91 -18.99 7.60
C PHE A 276 6.06 -18.15 8.18
N ARG A 277 7.31 -18.59 8.02
CA ARG A 277 8.49 -17.84 8.47
C ARG A 277 9.38 -17.52 7.29
N THR A 278 9.68 -16.23 7.10
CA THR A 278 10.70 -15.79 6.15
C THR A 278 12.08 -16.29 6.60
N ILE A 279 12.91 -16.69 5.65
CA ILE A 279 14.32 -16.98 5.93
C ILE A 279 15.01 -15.65 6.30
N HIS A 280 15.53 -15.56 7.52
CA HIS A 280 15.98 -14.30 8.14
C HIS A 280 17.16 -13.62 7.43
N HIS A 281 17.93 -14.36 6.63
CA HIS A 281 19.12 -13.88 5.93
C HIS A 281 19.05 -14.22 4.44
N VAL A 282 18.60 -13.28 3.61
CA VAL A 282 19.01 -13.24 2.21
C VAL A 282 20.42 -12.66 2.19
N ASP A 283 21.42 -13.52 2.02
CA ASP A 283 22.81 -13.11 1.97
C ASP A 283 23.00 -12.06 0.85
N SER A 284 23.62 -10.93 1.18
CA SER A 284 24.04 -9.91 0.20
C SER A 284 24.88 -10.51 -0.95
N ALA A 285 25.49 -11.68 -0.74
CA ALA A 285 26.16 -12.47 -1.76
C ALA A 285 25.25 -12.97 -2.90
N LYS A 286 23.92 -12.99 -2.73
CA LYS A 286 22.93 -13.39 -3.77
C LYS A 286 22.52 -12.25 -4.71
N ILE A 287 22.95 -11.01 -4.46
CA ILE A 287 22.75 -9.88 -5.37
C ILE A 287 23.96 -9.78 -6.29
N HIS A 288 23.74 -9.71 -7.60
CA HIS A 288 24.80 -9.76 -8.60
C HIS A 288 24.75 -8.54 -9.53
N PRO A 289 25.90 -8.08 -10.09
CA PRO A 289 25.89 -7.06 -11.12
C PRO A 289 25.03 -7.50 -12.30
N GLN A 290 24.11 -6.64 -12.73
CA GLN A 290 23.21 -6.88 -13.85
C GLN A 290 23.42 -5.90 -15.01
N ASP A 291 24.44 -5.03 -14.90
CA ASP A 291 24.70 -3.95 -15.84
C ASP A 291 24.86 -4.47 -17.27
N GLY A 292 24.08 -3.93 -18.19
CA GLY A 292 24.13 -4.29 -19.61
C GLY A 292 23.43 -5.59 -20.00
N LEU A 293 22.85 -6.35 -19.06
CA LEU A 293 22.15 -7.60 -19.38
C LEU A 293 20.72 -7.40 -19.91
N LYS A 294 20.08 -6.26 -19.63
CA LYS A 294 18.72 -5.95 -20.10
C LYS A 294 18.54 -6.11 -21.61
N GLU A 295 19.43 -5.52 -22.41
CA GLU A 295 19.30 -5.58 -23.87
C GLU A 295 19.59 -6.99 -24.41
N GLN A 296 20.32 -7.83 -23.66
CA GLN A 296 20.52 -9.24 -24.02
C GLN A 296 19.26 -10.07 -23.81
N ASP A 297 18.34 -9.63 -22.94
CA ASP A 297 17.04 -10.26 -22.73
C ASP A 297 15.98 -9.78 -23.74
N ARG A 298 16.32 -8.83 -24.62
CA ARG A 298 15.31 -8.17 -25.47
C ARG A 298 14.83 -9.11 -26.58
N ILE A 299 13.53 -9.40 -26.56
CA ILE A 299 12.87 -10.19 -27.60
C ILE A 299 12.49 -9.26 -28.76
N GLU A 300 13.24 -9.31 -29.86
CA GLU A 300 12.92 -8.53 -31.06
C GLU A 300 11.54 -8.88 -31.61
N ARG A 301 11.30 -10.19 -31.80
CA ARG A 301 10.05 -10.71 -32.34
C ARG A 301 9.87 -12.19 -32.02
N LEU A 302 8.74 -12.56 -31.41
CA LEU A 302 8.35 -13.96 -31.27
C LEU A 302 7.89 -14.54 -32.62
N PRO A 303 8.22 -15.80 -32.94
CA PRO A 303 7.75 -16.46 -34.16
C PRO A 303 6.22 -16.40 -34.31
N GLY A 304 5.75 -15.87 -35.43
CA GLY A 304 4.31 -15.75 -35.69
C GLY A 304 3.58 -14.66 -34.90
N GLN A 305 4.28 -13.75 -34.20
CA GLN A 305 3.62 -12.63 -33.51
C GLN A 305 3.09 -11.55 -34.47
N PRO A 306 1.94 -10.93 -34.16
CA PRO A 306 1.50 -9.72 -34.85
C PRO A 306 2.39 -8.51 -34.52
N GLN A 307 2.28 -7.43 -35.29
CA GLN A 307 3.03 -6.20 -34.99
C GLN A 307 2.56 -5.55 -33.69
N VAL A 308 3.52 -5.12 -32.88
CA VAL A 308 3.32 -4.44 -31.60
C VAL A 308 4.31 -3.29 -31.44
N GLU A 309 3.98 -2.32 -30.59
CA GLU A 309 4.82 -1.14 -30.33
C GLU A 309 5.46 -1.12 -28.94
N PHE A 310 5.10 -2.08 -28.08
CA PHE A 310 5.69 -2.24 -26.76
C PHE A 310 6.97 -3.09 -26.84
N SER A 311 7.90 -2.86 -25.91
CA SER A 311 9.08 -3.71 -25.76
C SER A 311 8.73 -4.96 -24.95
N GLN A 312 9.42 -6.05 -25.23
CA GLN A 312 9.27 -7.31 -24.51
C GLN A 312 10.64 -7.95 -24.31
N TYR A 313 10.79 -8.66 -23.19
CA TYR A 313 12.05 -9.21 -22.74
C TYR A 313 11.82 -10.61 -22.16
N GLY A 314 12.78 -11.49 -22.31
CA GLY A 314 12.75 -12.83 -21.74
C GLY A 314 14.16 -13.32 -21.48
N GLY A 315 14.35 -13.98 -20.35
CA GLY A 315 15.67 -14.44 -19.94
C GLY A 315 15.70 -14.95 -18.52
N TYR A 316 16.91 -15.24 -18.06
CA TYR A 316 17.15 -15.88 -16.76
C TYR A 316 17.74 -14.89 -15.76
N VAL A 317 17.25 -14.98 -14.52
CA VAL A 317 17.88 -14.32 -13.36
C VAL A 317 18.30 -15.41 -12.38
N THR A 318 19.61 -15.47 -12.12
CA THR A 318 20.18 -16.39 -11.14
C THR A 318 19.74 -16.00 -9.72
N VAL A 319 19.19 -16.95 -8.99
CA VAL A 319 18.75 -16.79 -7.59
C VAL A 319 19.65 -17.52 -6.60
N ASP A 320 20.37 -18.55 -7.07
CA ASP A 320 21.42 -19.23 -6.30
C ASP A 320 22.57 -19.67 -7.21
N LYS A 321 23.72 -19.02 -7.07
CA LYS A 321 24.92 -19.37 -7.87
C LYS A 321 25.52 -20.72 -7.49
N SER A 322 25.45 -21.11 -6.22
CA SER A 322 26.11 -22.34 -5.77
C SER A 322 25.33 -23.56 -6.26
N ALA A 323 24.00 -23.48 -6.24
CA ALA A 323 23.14 -24.51 -6.80
C ALA A 323 23.02 -24.45 -8.34
N GLY A 324 23.44 -23.34 -8.96
CA GLY A 324 23.19 -23.07 -10.38
C GLY A 324 21.70 -22.89 -10.68
N ARG A 325 20.95 -22.31 -9.73
CA ARG A 325 19.50 -22.13 -9.79
C ARG A 325 19.14 -20.77 -10.38
N ALA A 326 18.30 -20.77 -11.40
CA ALA A 326 17.84 -19.56 -12.08
C ALA A 326 16.37 -19.64 -12.42
N LEU A 327 15.67 -18.51 -12.29
CA LEU A 327 14.27 -18.38 -12.69
C LEU A 327 14.17 -17.65 -14.02
N TYR A 328 13.30 -18.16 -14.89
CA TYR A 328 12.97 -17.59 -16.18
C TYR A 328 11.80 -16.61 -16.04
N TYR A 329 11.85 -15.50 -16.77
CA TYR A 329 10.77 -14.53 -16.83
C TYR A 329 10.44 -14.12 -18.27
N TYR A 330 9.19 -13.73 -18.49
CA TYR A 330 8.76 -12.99 -19.67
C TYR A 330 8.17 -11.66 -19.22
N PHE A 331 8.70 -10.55 -19.72
CA PHE A 331 8.31 -9.20 -19.36
C PHE A 331 7.79 -8.45 -20.57
N VAL A 332 6.66 -7.76 -20.41
CA VAL A 332 6.05 -6.93 -21.46
C VAL A 332 5.79 -5.53 -20.91
N GLU A 333 6.32 -4.54 -21.61
CA GLU A 333 6.05 -3.15 -21.27
C GLU A 333 4.60 -2.78 -21.61
N SER A 334 4.13 -1.73 -20.94
CA SER A 334 2.77 -1.26 -21.14
C SER A 334 2.55 -0.72 -22.56
N GLU A 335 1.41 -1.02 -23.17
CA GLU A 335 1.09 -0.59 -24.53
C GLU A 335 0.73 0.91 -24.63
N LYS A 336 0.32 1.55 -23.52
CA LYS A 336 -0.15 2.94 -23.51
C LYS A 336 0.98 3.97 -23.43
N LYS A 337 1.33 4.55 -24.60
CA LYS A 337 2.09 5.81 -24.71
C LYS A 337 1.27 7.10 -24.43
N LYS A 338 -0.02 6.99 -24.07
CA LYS A 338 -0.94 8.16 -23.96
C LYS A 338 -0.91 8.89 -22.61
N SER A 339 -0.24 8.34 -21.60
CA SER A 339 -0.10 8.95 -20.28
C SER A 339 1.33 9.45 -20.11
N ASN A 340 1.51 10.72 -19.74
CA ASN A 340 2.82 11.24 -19.32
C ASN A 340 3.29 10.64 -17.99
N GLU A 341 2.41 9.91 -17.28
CA GLU A 341 2.73 9.25 -16.02
C GLU A 341 3.17 7.79 -16.23
N PRO A 342 4.27 7.35 -15.58
CA PRO A 342 4.73 5.98 -15.66
C PRO A 342 3.73 5.02 -15.01
N LEU A 343 3.30 4.00 -15.76
CA LEU A 343 2.41 2.93 -15.28
C LEU A 343 3.13 1.99 -14.29
N PRO A 344 2.40 1.35 -13.36
CA PRO A 344 2.99 0.48 -12.33
C PRO A 344 3.65 -0.77 -12.91
N LEU A 345 4.46 -1.44 -12.09
CA LEU A 345 4.98 -2.79 -12.34
C LEU A 345 4.04 -3.81 -11.67
N LEU A 346 3.62 -4.82 -12.43
CA LEU A 346 2.74 -5.89 -11.97
C LEU A 346 3.42 -7.23 -12.19
N LEU A 347 3.72 -7.94 -11.10
CA LEU A 347 4.15 -9.34 -11.15
C LEU A 347 2.92 -10.25 -11.25
N TRP A 348 2.97 -11.23 -12.14
CA TRP A 348 1.98 -12.30 -12.25
C TRP A 348 2.61 -13.67 -11.93
N LEU A 349 1.93 -14.43 -11.08
CA LEU A 349 2.29 -15.78 -10.68
C LEU A 349 1.09 -16.72 -10.90
N ASN A 350 1.24 -17.76 -11.72
CA ASN A 350 0.31 -18.89 -11.69
C ASN A 350 0.61 -19.81 -10.49
N GLY A 351 -0.33 -20.73 -10.21
CA GLY A 351 -0.30 -21.62 -9.06
C GLY A 351 0.24 -23.02 -9.35
N GLY A 352 -0.63 -24.02 -9.18
CA GLY A 352 -0.30 -25.45 -9.28
C GLY A 352 -0.43 -26.15 -7.93
N PRO A 353 0.61 -26.19 -7.07
CA PRO A 353 1.94 -25.59 -7.22
C PRO A 353 2.73 -26.17 -8.42
N GLY A 354 3.65 -25.38 -8.99
CA GLY A 354 4.52 -25.84 -10.08
C GLY A 354 4.02 -25.56 -11.50
N CYS A 355 3.01 -24.71 -11.68
CA CYS A 355 2.49 -24.34 -12.99
C CYS A 355 3.10 -23.05 -13.52
N SER A 356 3.31 -22.99 -14.83
CA SER A 356 4.01 -21.91 -15.52
C SER A 356 3.15 -20.65 -15.67
N SER A 357 3.75 -19.51 -15.31
CA SER A 357 3.18 -18.18 -15.57
C SER A 357 3.23 -17.77 -17.05
N LEU A 358 4.06 -18.44 -17.85
CA LEU A 358 4.11 -18.26 -19.30
C LEU A 358 2.97 -19.03 -19.97
N ALA A 359 2.72 -20.26 -19.51
CA ALA A 359 1.67 -21.12 -20.05
C ALA A 359 0.32 -20.40 -19.97
N TYR A 360 -0.14 -20.24 -18.74
CA TYR A 360 -1.48 -19.76 -18.44
C TYR A 360 -1.51 -18.23 -18.50
N GLY A 361 -0.79 -17.56 -17.60
CA GLY A 361 -0.75 -16.11 -17.50
C GLY A 361 -0.47 -15.39 -18.82
N ALA A 362 0.69 -15.67 -19.43
CA ALA A 362 1.14 -14.94 -20.62
C ALA A 362 0.41 -15.39 -21.90
N MET A 363 0.23 -16.69 -22.12
CA MET A 363 -0.22 -17.23 -23.41
C MET A 363 -1.70 -17.64 -23.46
N GLU A 364 -2.37 -17.86 -22.32
CA GLU A 364 -3.80 -18.23 -22.27
C GLU A 364 -4.72 -17.21 -21.60
N GLU A 365 -4.19 -16.35 -20.72
CA GLU A 365 -5.01 -15.55 -19.80
C GLU A 365 -4.93 -14.04 -20.01
N LEU A 366 -3.80 -13.39 -19.73
CA LEU A 366 -3.75 -11.93 -19.63
C LEU A 366 -2.56 -11.28 -20.33
N GLY A 367 -1.63 -12.07 -20.84
CA GLY A 367 -0.56 -11.56 -21.70
C GLY A 367 -1.06 -11.01 -23.04
N PRO A 368 -0.16 -10.37 -23.80
CA PRO A 368 -0.50 -9.61 -25.00
C PRO A 368 -0.90 -10.49 -26.18
N PHE A 369 -0.60 -11.78 -26.10
CA PHE A 369 -0.82 -12.73 -27.18
C PHE A 369 -1.57 -13.97 -26.70
N ARG A 370 -2.16 -14.65 -27.67
CA ARG A 370 -2.72 -15.99 -27.57
C ARG A 370 -2.15 -16.86 -28.67
N VAL A 371 -2.05 -18.15 -28.40
CA VAL A 371 -1.56 -19.12 -29.38
C VAL A 371 -2.72 -19.63 -30.24
N HIS A 372 -2.53 -19.62 -31.57
CA HIS A 372 -3.48 -20.23 -32.49
C HIS A 372 -3.49 -21.76 -32.39
N SER A 373 -4.57 -22.38 -32.85
CA SER A 373 -4.73 -23.84 -32.86
C SER A 373 -3.72 -24.61 -33.73
N ASP A 374 -2.88 -23.90 -34.49
CA ASP A 374 -1.76 -24.50 -35.23
C ASP A 374 -0.52 -24.73 -34.35
N GLY A 375 -0.51 -24.23 -33.11
CA GLY A 375 0.63 -24.27 -32.19
C GLY A 375 1.85 -23.50 -32.72
N LYS A 376 1.68 -22.59 -33.69
CA LYS A 376 2.78 -21.96 -34.43
C LYS A 376 2.67 -20.45 -34.56
N THR A 377 1.46 -19.91 -34.59
CA THR A 377 1.22 -18.48 -34.78
C THR A 377 0.51 -17.87 -33.58
N LEU A 378 0.67 -16.56 -33.40
CA LEU A 378 0.05 -15.83 -32.30
C LEU A 378 -0.98 -14.83 -32.82
N TYR A 379 -2.01 -14.56 -32.02
CA TYR A 379 -2.94 -13.45 -32.22
C TYR A 379 -3.00 -12.53 -31.00
N ARG A 380 -3.38 -11.27 -31.25
CA ARG A 380 -3.37 -10.22 -30.23
C ARG A 380 -4.52 -10.37 -29.24
N ASN A 381 -4.20 -10.27 -27.95
CA ASN A 381 -5.19 -10.10 -26.89
C ASN A 381 -5.48 -8.62 -26.65
N ARG A 382 -6.58 -8.12 -27.20
CA ARG A 382 -7.01 -6.72 -27.02
C ARG A 382 -7.40 -6.34 -25.59
N TYR A 383 -7.50 -7.31 -24.68
CA TYR A 383 -7.80 -7.09 -23.26
C TYR A 383 -6.61 -7.45 -22.35
N SER A 384 -5.39 -7.52 -22.91
CA SER A 384 -4.21 -7.82 -22.12
C SER A 384 -4.02 -6.82 -20.98
N TRP A 385 -3.50 -7.31 -19.86
CA TRP A 385 -3.21 -6.47 -18.69
C TRP A 385 -2.03 -5.52 -18.91
N ASN A 386 -1.22 -5.72 -19.95
CA ASN A 386 -0.22 -4.72 -20.34
C ASN A 386 -0.84 -3.42 -20.90
N ASN A 387 -2.17 -3.36 -21.02
CA ASN A 387 -2.90 -2.10 -21.22
C ASN A 387 -3.01 -1.24 -19.95
N ALA A 388 -2.78 -1.82 -18.77
CA ALA A 388 -2.92 -1.17 -17.46
C ALA A 388 -1.60 -1.10 -16.65
N ALA A 389 -0.63 -1.99 -16.93
CA ALA A 389 0.64 -2.05 -16.23
C ALA A 389 1.78 -2.52 -17.14
N ASN A 390 3.01 -2.46 -16.64
CA ASN A 390 4.11 -3.25 -17.16
C ASN A 390 4.05 -4.62 -16.46
N VAL A 391 3.94 -5.71 -17.22
CA VAL A 391 3.57 -7.02 -16.66
C VAL A 391 4.76 -7.97 -16.75
N LEU A 392 5.12 -8.53 -15.60
CA LEU A 392 6.21 -9.48 -15.42
C LEU A 392 5.62 -10.85 -15.10
N PHE A 393 5.77 -11.81 -16.00
CA PHE A 393 5.39 -13.21 -15.81
C PHE A 393 6.62 -13.98 -15.34
N LEU A 394 6.55 -14.58 -14.16
CA LEU A 394 7.67 -15.31 -13.56
C LEU A 394 7.34 -16.79 -13.46
N GLU A 395 8.17 -17.65 -14.07
CA GLU A 395 8.11 -19.10 -13.85
C GLU A 395 8.82 -19.43 -12.54
N SER A 396 8.06 -19.78 -11.52
CA SER A 396 8.56 -20.06 -10.17
C SER A 396 7.76 -21.21 -9.56
N PRO A 397 8.41 -22.13 -8.81
CA PRO A 397 9.84 -22.19 -8.49
C PRO A 397 10.72 -22.78 -9.61
N ALA A 398 12.00 -23.03 -9.32
CA ALA A 398 12.88 -23.77 -10.22
C ALA A 398 12.34 -25.19 -10.51
N GLY A 399 12.38 -25.60 -11.78
CA GLY A 399 11.72 -26.80 -12.31
C GLY A 399 10.41 -26.49 -13.03
N VAL A 400 9.86 -25.29 -12.86
CA VAL A 400 8.66 -24.83 -13.59
C VAL A 400 9.04 -24.26 -14.95
N GLY A 401 8.47 -24.83 -16.00
CA GLY A 401 8.65 -24.36 -17.36
C GLY A 401 10.13 -24.29 -17.74
N PHE A 402 10.64 -23.09 -18.02
CA PHE A 402 12.05 -22.91 -18.37
C PHE A 402 12.98 -22.71 -17.17
N SER A 403 12.44 -22.42 -15.98
CA SER A 403 13.23 -22.23 -14.75
C SER A 403 13.88 -23.53 -14.30
N TYR A 404 15.13 -23.48 -13.85
CA TYR A 404 15.91 -24.71 -13.59
C TYR A 404 16.88 -24.57 -12.40
N SER A 405 17.39 -25.71 -11.94
CA SER A 405 18.55 -25.82 -11.06
C SER A 405 19.52 -26.88 -11.59
N ASN A 406 20.81 -26.59 -11.53
CA ASN A 406 21.86 -27.58 -11.82
C ASN A 406 22.01 -28.61 -10.68
N THR A 407 21.37 -28.37 -9.54
CA THR A 407 21.42 -29.26 -8.37
C THR A 407 20.13 -30.04 -8.26
N THR A 408 20.15 -31.32 -8.64
CA THR A 408 18.95 -32.18 -8.67
C THR A 408 18.18 -32.22 -7.35
N SER A 409 18.88 -32.20 -6.20
CA SER A 409 18.23 -32.22 -4.88
C SER A 409 17.38 -30.98 -4.59
N ASP A 410 17.50 -29.92 -5.39
CA ASP A 410 16.63 -28.76 -5.26
C ASP A 410 15.19 -29.11 -5.58
N TYR A 411 14.93 -29.95 -6.59
CA TYR A 411 13.55 -30.24 -6.99
C TYR A 411 12.75 -30.94 -5.87
N ASP A 412 13.38 -31.88 -5.16
CA ASP A 412 12.81 -32.57 -3.99
C ASP A 412 12.65 -31.67 -2.75
N LYS A 413 13.34 -30.52 -2.74
CA LYS A 413 13.35 -29.53 -1.67
C LYS A 413 12.38 -28.37 -1.91
N SER A 414 11.51 -28.46 -2.93
CA SER A 414 10.53 -27.42 -3.26
C SER A 414 9.51 -27.23 -2.15
N GLY A 415 9.00 -26.01 -2.03
CA GLY A 415 8.14 -25.59 -0.93
C GLY A 415 7.93 -24.08 -0.90
N ASP A 416 6.92 -23.65 -0.16
CA ASP A 416 6.47 -22.25 -0.07
C ASP A 416 7.61 -21.31 0.36
N SER A 417 8.34 -21.68 1.42
CA SER A 417 9.40 -20.84 2.00
C SER A 417 10.52 -20.53 1.02
N ARG A 418 11.02 -21.54 0.31
CA ARG A 418 12.07 -21.36 -0.70
C ARG A 418 11.54 -20.61 -1.92
N THR A 419 10.32 -20.89 -2.34
CA THR A 419 9.68 -20.22 -3.49
C THR A 419 9.57 -18.72 -3.24
N ALA A 420 9.17 -18.31 -2.03
CA ALA A 420 9.13 -16.91 -1.64
C ALA A 420 10.52 -16.25 -1.58
N GLU A 421 11.53 -16.95 -1.04
CA GLU A 421 12.91 -16.46 -0.99
C GLU A 421 13.50 -16.26 -2.39
N ASP A 422 13.44 -17.29 -3.24
CA ASP A 422 13.98 -17.24 -4.60
C ASP A 422 13.25 -16.17 -5.44
N SER A 423 11.94 -16.03 -5.27
CA SER A 423 11.16 -14.98 -5.95
C SER A 423 11.54 -13.58 -5.46
N TYR A 424 11.86 -13.40 -4.16
CA TYR A 424 12.37 -12.13 -3.65
C TYR A 424 13.76 -11.80 -4.21
N VAL A 425 14.69 -12.77 -4.20
CA VAL A 425 16.04 -12.61 -4.78
C VAL A 425 15.95 -12.30 -6.27
N PHE A 426 15.06 -13.00 -6.99
CA PHE A 426 14.73 -12.71 -8.37
C PHE A 426 14.32 -11.25 -8.54
N MET A 427 13.34 -10.76 -7.75
CA MET A 427 12.85 -9.39 -7.88
C MET A 427 13.93 -8.33 -7.62
N VAL A 428 14.78 -8.53 -6.61
CA VAL A 428 15.87 -7.60 -6.30
C VAL A 428 16.89 -7.58 -7.44
N ASN A 429 17.34 -8.74 -7.94
CA ASN A 429 18.25 -8.81 -9.07
C ASN A 429 17.61 -8.27 -10.36
N TRP A 430 16.34 -8.58 -10.62
CA TRP A 430 15.63 -8.09 -11.79
C TRP A 430 15.53 -6.55 -11.78
N LEU A 431 15.29 -5.93 -10.63
CA LEU A 431 15.30 -4.46 -10.50
C LEU A 431 16.68 -3.84 -10.68
N GLU A 432 17.77 -4.55 -10.39
CA GLU A 432 19.12 -4.12 -10.78
C GLU A 432 19.30 -4.16 -12.31
N ARG A 433 18.71 -5.16 -12.99
CA ARG A 433 18.74 -5.28 -14.46
C ARG A 433 17.85 -4.22 -15.14
N PHE A 434 16.72 -3.87 -14.53
CA PHE A 434 15.73 -2.92 -15.02
C PHE A 434 15.61 -1.69 -14.09
N PRO A 435 16.68 -0.87 -13.98
CA PRO A 435 16.78 0.19 -12.97
C PRO A 435 15.70 1.26 -13.07
N GLU A 436 15.10 1.47 -14.24
CA GLU A 436 14.00 2.42 -14.46
C GLU A 436 12.71 2.04 -13.71
N TYR A 437 12.58 0.77 -13.28
CA TYR A 437 11.46 0.30 -12.47
C TYR A 437 11.74 0.39 -10.95
N LYS A 438 12.97 0.75 -10.52
CA LYS A 438 13.26 0.98 -9.10
C LYS A 438 12.41 2.12 -8.55
N GLY A 439 11.81 1.90 -7.38
CA GLY A 439 10.91 2.85 -6.74
C GLY A 439 9.52 2.98 -7.38
N ARG A 440 9.27 2.33 -8.53
CA ARG A 440 7.96 2.29 -9.18
C ARG A 440 6.95 1.56 -8.30
N GLU A 441 5.68 1.95 -8.38
CA GLU A 441 4.63 1.23 -7.67
C GLU A 441 4.60 -0.22 -8.14
N PHE A 442 4.73 -1.14 -7.19
CA PHE A 442 4.82 -2.56 -7.43
C PHE A 442 3.60 -3.27 -6.86
N TYR A 443 3.02 -4.15 -7.66
CA TYR A 443 1.88 -4.97 -7.31
C TYR A 443 2.20 -6.43 -7.62
N ILE A 444 1.68 -7.32 -6.79
CA ILE A 444 1.80 -8.76 -7.00
C ILE A 444 0.39 -9.29 -7.27
N SER A 445 0.27 -10.07 -8.33
CA SER A 445 -0.96 -10.73 -8.73
C SER A 445 -0.71 -12.20 -9.00
N GLY A 446 -1.74 -12.99 -8.87
CA GLY A 446 -1.66 -14.41 -9.21
C GLY A 446 -2.98 -15.12 -9.01
N GLU A 447 -2.98 -16.40 -9.37
CA GLU A 447 -4.17 -17.24 -9.35
C GLU A 447 -3.93 -18.58 -8.63
N SER A 448 -5.00 -19.20 -8.12
CA SER A 448 -4.99 -20.59 -7.64
C SER A 448 -4.08 -20.76 -6.42
N TYR A 449 -3.12 -21.68 -6.48
CA TYR A 449 -2.08 -21.84 -5.46
C TYR A 449 -1.20 -20.59 -5.29
N ALA A 450 -1.20 -19.63 -6.22
CA ALA A 450 -0.58 -18.33 -5.97
C ALA A 450 -1.30 -17.52 -4.87
N GLY A 451 -2.46 -17.97 -4.39
CA GLY A 451 -3.00 -17.59 -3.09
C GLY A 451 -2.01 -17.77 -1.93
N HIS A 452 -1.05 -18.70 -2.06
CA HIS A 452 0.11 -18.84 -1.17
C HIS A 452 1.28 -17.97 -1.61
N TYR A 453 1.72 -18.11 -2.86
CA TYR A 453 2.92 -17.44 -3.38
C TYR A 453 2.86 -15.92 -3.24
N VAL A 454 1.72 -15.32 -3.58
CA VAL A 454 1.56 -13.86 -3.61
C VAL A 454 1.66 -13.26 -2.20
N PRO A 455 0.86 -13.70 -1.19
CA PRO A 455 1.06 -13.29 0.19
C PRO A 455 2.46 -13.56 0.74
N GLN A 456 3.03 -14.73 0.50
CA GLN A 456 4.33 -15.08 1.09
C GLN A 456 5.47 -14.22 0.52
N LEU A 457 5.45 -13.93 -0.78
CA LEU A 457 6.38 -12.99 -1.40
C LEU A 457 6.16 -11.56 -0.89
N ALA A 458 4.91 -11.12 -0.78
CA ALA A 458 4.56 -9.80 -0.25
C ALA A 458 5.09 -9.61 1.18
N HIS A 459 4.88 -10.61 2.05
CA HIS A 459 5.41 -10.65 3.41
C HIS A 459 6.95 -10.59 3.41
N THR A 460 7.60 -11.40 2.56
CA THR A 460 9.07 -11.40 2.43
C THR A 460 9.62 -10.03 2.01
N ILE A 461 8.93 -9.31 1.12
CA ILE A 461 9.30 -7.95 0.70
C ILE A 461 9.16 -6.97 1.86
N LEU A 462 8.03 -6.99 2.58
CA LEU A 462 7.80 -6.10 3.73
C LEU A 462 8.85 -6.34 4.81
N TYR A 463 9.13 -7.60 5.12
CA TYR A 463 10.16 -8.01 6.07
C TYR A 463 11.53 -7.42 5.72
N HIS A 464 11.98 -7.57 4.46
CA HIS A 464 13.28 -7.04 4.03
C HIS A 464 13.34 -5.51 3.94
N ASN A 465 12.25 -4.86 3.53
CA ASN A 465 12.14 -3.40 3.58
C ASN A 465 12.34 -2.88 5.03
N ILE A 466 11.72 -3.57 6.00
CA ILE A 466 11.83 -3.22 7.42
C ILE A 466 13.24 -3.46 7.94
N LEU A 467 13.84 -4.63 7.65
CA LEU A 467 15.23 -4.92 8.03
C LEU A 467 16.21 -3.89 7.49
N ALA A 468 16.05 -3.48 6.23
CA ALA A 468 16.93 -2.50 5.60
C ALA A 468 16.66 -1.06 6.03
N ASN A 469 15.60 -0.81 6.82
CA ASN A 469 15.14 0.52 7.22
C ASN A 469 14.96 1.48 6.02
N LYS A 470 14.57 0.94 4.86
CA LYS A 470 14.31 1.67 3.62
C LYS A 470 13.41 0.85 2.70
N THR A 471 12.69 1.51 1.80
CA THR A 471 11.93 0.83 0.74
C THR A 471 12.89 0.32 -0.34
N ILE A 472 13.13 -0.99 -0.36
CA ILE A 472 13.83 -1.69 -1.45
C ILE A 472 12.86 -1.88 -2.62
N ILE A 473 11.69 -2.47 -2.34
CA ILE A 473 10.62 -2.70 -3.31
C ILE A 473 9.37 -1.96 -2.81
N ASN A 474 8.82 -1.07 -3.66
CA ASN A 474 7.68 -0.20 -3.33
C ASN A 474 6.33 -0.92 -3.53
N LEU A 475 6.09 -1.97 -2.73
CA LEU A 475 4.87 -2.76 -2.75
C LEU A 475 3.65 -1.91 -2.35
N LYS A 476 2.60 -1.94 -3.17
CA LYS A 476 1.35 -1.17 -2.98
C LYS A 476 0.10 -2.02 -2.83
N GLY A 477 0.10 -3.25 -3.33
CA GLY A 477 -1.06 -4.11 -3.23
C GLY A 477 -0.83 -5.51 -3.74
N ILE A 478 -1.72 -6.40 -3.32
CA ILE A 478 -1.87 -7.75 -3.85
C ILE A 478 -3.28 -7.97 -4.39
N ILE A 479 -3.38 -8.73 -5.47
CA ILE A 479 -4.66 -9.20 -6.01
C ILE A 479 -4.57 -10.69 -6.36
N ILE A 480 -5.40 -11.52 -5.72
CA ILE A 480 -5.36 -12.97 -5.87
C ILE A 480 -6.69 -13.51 -6.42
N GLY A 481 -6.61 -14.29 -7.50
CA GLY A 481 -7.75 -14.84 -8.24
C GLY A 481 -7.99 -16.31 -7.93
N ASN A 482 -9.25 -16.70 -7.69
CA ASN A 482 -9.66 -18.09 -7.45
C ASN A 482 -8.69 -18.81 -6.51
N ALA A 483 -8.34 -18.12 -5.43
CA ALA A 483 -7.11 -18.37 -4.67
C ALA A 483 -7.33 -19.36 -3.52
N LEU A 484 -6.38 -20.27 -3.33
CA LEU A 484 -6.32 -21.11 -2.13
C LEU A 484 -5.89 -20.22 -0.95
N ILE A 485 -6.74 -20.09 0.07
CA ILE A 485 -6.57 -19.17 1.21
C ILE A 485 -6.53 -19.91 2.54
N ASN A 486 -7.41 -20.89 2.71
CA ASN A 486 -7.53 -21.65 3.95
C ASN A 486 -8.09 -23.03 3.64
N HIS A 487 -7.27 -24.06 3.85
CA HIS A 487 -7.54 -25.43 3.47
C HIS A 487 -8.93 -25.91 3.93
N GLU A 488 -9.25 -25.75 5.22
CA GLU A 488 -10.52 -26.21 5.79
C GLU A 488 -11.74 -25.59 5.10
N THR A 489 -11.74 -24.26 4.97
CA THR A 489 -12.87 -23.54 4.37
C THR A 489 -12.93 -23.70 2.86
N ASP A 490 -11.78 -23.87 2.20
CA ASP A 490 -11.73 -24.04 0.77
C ASP A 490 -12.29 -25.40 0.33
N TRP A 491 -11.93 -26.49 1.01
CA TRP A 491 -12.51 -27.81 0.75
C TRP A 491 -14.00 -27.87 1.08
N ARG A 492 -14.41 -27.33 2.23
CA ARG A 492 -15.83 -27.29 2.61
C ARG A 492 -16.64 -26.47 1.61
N GLY A 493 -16.13 -25.31 1.20
CA GLY A 493 -16.76 -24.45 0.20
C GLY A 493 -16.91 -25.14 -1.15
N MET A 494 -15.93 -25.96 -1.55
CA MET A 494 -15.93 -26.69 -2.81
C MET A 494 -17.08 -27.70 -2.90
N TYR A 495 -17.25 -28.56 -1.89
CA TYR A 495 -18.36 -29.53 -1.90
C TYR A 495 -19.74 -28.88 -1.74
N ASP A 496 -19.84 -27.80 -0.96
CA ASP A 496 -21.06 -26.99 -0.87
C ASP A 496 -21.42 -26.34 -2.22
N TYR A 497 -20.41 -25.92 -2.99
CA TYR A 497 -20.59 -25.41 -4.34
C TYR A 497 -21.10 -26.50 -5.29
N PHE A 498 -20.50 -27.69 -5.25
CA PHE A 498 -20.96 -28.82 -6.05
C PHE A 498 -22.43 -29.15 -5.79
N ALA A 499 -22.85 -29.16 -4.52
CA ALA A 499 -24.24 -29.42 -4.16
C ALA A 499 -25.18 -28.31 -4.67
N SER A 500 -24.82 -27.04 -4.42
CA SER A 500 -25.64 -25.89 -4.84
C SER A 500 -25.74 -25.71 -6.37
N HIS A 501 -24.84 -26.33 -7.14
CA HIS A 501 -24.85 -26.34 -8.61
C HIS A 501 -25.30 -27.68 -9.19
N ALA A 502 -25.92 -28.54 -8.37
CA ALA A 502 -26.48 -29.84 -8.76
C ALA A 502 -25.46 -30.80 -9.39
N LEU A 503 -24.17 -30.67 -9.06
CA LEU A 503 -23.13 -31.61 -9.48
C LEU A 503 -23.14 -32.86 -8.59
N ILE A 504 -23.53 -32.73 -7.32
CA ILE A 504 -23.68 -33.83 -6.39
C ILE A 504 -25.05 -33.77 -5.71
N SER A 505 -25.52 -34.90 -5.19
CA SER A 505 -26.79 -34.97 -4.46
C SER A 505 -26.68 -34.33 -3.07
N ASP A 506 -27.82 -33.88 -2.52
CA ASP A 506 -27.89 -33.42 -1.12
C ASP A 506 -27.47 -34.52 -0.13
N GLU A 507 -27.73 -35.79 -0.47
CA GLU A 507 -27.30 -36.95 0.32
C GLU A 507 -25.78 -37.07 0.35
N ASP A 508 -25.11 -36.95 -0.81
CA ASP A 508 -23.65 -37.02 -0.88
C ASP A 508 -23.00 -35.83 -0.19
N ASN A 509 -23.56 -34.63 -0.35
CA ASN A 509 -23.08 -33.46 0.40
C ASN A 509 -23.24 -33.64 1.91
N HIS A 510 -24.37 -34.21 2.37
CA HIS A 510 -24.57 -34.54 3.78
C HIS A 510 -23.54 -35.57 4.27
N LYS A 511 -23.27 -36.61 3.48
CA LYS A 511 -22.23 -37.61 3.79
C LYS A 511 -20.85 -36.97 3.88
N VAL A 512 -20.48 -36.08 2.95
CA VAL A 512 -19.22 -35.31 3.01
C VAL A 512 -19.15 -34.51 4.30
N ARG A 513 -20.16 -33.68 4.59
CA ARG A 513 -20.19 -32.84 5.81
C ARG A 513 -20.14 -33.66 7.11
N LYS A 514 -20.66 -34.88 7.11
CA LYS A 514 -20.69 -35.76 8.28
C LYS A 514 -19.40 -36.56 8.48
N HIS A 515 -18.76 -36.99 7.39
CA HIS A 515 -17.66 -37.96 7.45
C HIS A 515 -16.30 -37.39 7.07
N CYS A 516 -16.24 -36.22 6.44
CA CYS A 516 -15.01 -35.51 6.10
C CYS A 516 -14.74 -34.40 7.13
N ASP A 517 -13.58 -34.48 7.77
CA ASP A 517 -13.01 -33.39 8.55
C ASP A 517 -11.88 -32.75 7.76
N PHE A 518 -12.05 -31.48 7.38
CA PHE A 518 -11.07 -30.72 6.60
C PHE A 518 -10.18 -29.83 7.49
N SER A 519 -10.31 -29.94 8.82
CA SER A 519 -9.48 -29.20 9.77
C SER A 519 -7.99 -29.51 9.56
N PRO A 520 -7.08 -28.57 9.88
CA PRO A 520 -5.65 -28.84 9.81
C PRO A 520 -5.26 -30.08 10.61
N ASN A 521 -4.44 -30.97 10.03
CA ASN A 521 -3.97 -32.23 10.62
C ASN A 521 -5.05 -33.32 10.84
N ALA A 522 -6.28 -33.13 10.36
CA ALA A 522 -7.29 -34.19 10.39
C ALA A 522 -6.91 -35.34 9.45
N SER A 523 -7.10 -36.58 9.91
CA SER A 523 -6.92 -37.76 9.06
C SER A 523 -8.16 -38.01 8.22
N THR A 524 -7.97 -38.33 6.94
CA THR A 524 -9.10 -38.65 6.06
C THR A 524 -9.70 -39.99 6.44
N SER A 525 -10.98 -40.00 6.83
CA SER A 525 -11.70 -41.24 7.13
C SER A 525 -11.90 -42.09 5.87
N LYS A 526 -11.95 -43.43 6.01
CA LYS A 526 -12.22 -44.33 4.87
C LYS A 526 -13.54 -43.99 4.16
N LEU A 527 -14.55 -43.58 4.94
CA LEU A 527 -15.84 -43.16 4.41
C LEU A 527 -15.71 -41.86 3.62
N CYS A 528 -15.02 -40.85 4.17
CA CYS A 528 -14.77 -39.60 3.45
C CYS A 528 -14.08 -39.87 2.11
N TYR A 529 -13.00 -40.66 2.12
CA TYR A 529 -12.27 -41.02 0.91
C TYR A 529 -13.17 -41.70 -0.13
N ALA A 530 -13.99 -42.68 0.28
CA ALA A 530 -14.89 -43.36 -0.64
C ALA A 530 -15.91 -42.39 -1.27
N ILE A 531 -16.49 -41.47 -0.48
CA ILE A 531 -17.47 -40.50 -0.98
C ILE A 531 -16.81 -39.51 -1.94
N THR A 532 -15.65 -38.96 -1.57
CA THR A 532 -14.96 -37.96 -2.39
C THR A 532 -14.37 -38.56 -3.65
N ASP A 533 -13.94 -39.83 -3.64
CA ASP A 533 -13.50 -40.53 -4.85
C ASP A 533 -14.65 -40.76 -5.84
N GLU A 534 -15.85 -41.14 -5.37
CA GLU A 534 -17.02 -41.23 -6.25
C GLU A 534 -17.39 -39.87 -6.87
N ILE A 535 -17.38 -38.80 -6.07
CA ILE A 535 -17.60 -37.43 -6.57
C ILE A 535 -16.55 -37.05 -7.61
N ARG A 536 -15.28 -37.42 -7.39
CA ARG A 536 -14.18 -37.10 -8.30
C ARG A 536 -14.40 -37.63 -9.71
N LYS A 537 -15.10 -38.76 -9.87
CA LYS A 537 -15.36 -39.38 -11.17
C LYS A 537 -16.20 -38.52 -12.11
N ILE A 538 -17.02 -37.60 -11.56
CA ILE A 538 -17.81 -36.65 -12.35
C ILE A 538 -16.90 -35.80 -13.23
N PHE A 539 -15.76 -35.38 -12.69
CA PHE A 539 -14.81 -34.49 -13.35
C PHE A 539 -13.95 -35.18 -14.42
N PHE A 540 -14.18 -36.47 -14.72
CA PHE A 540 -13.64 -37.09 -15.94
C PHE A 540 -14.36 -36.60 -17.20
N HIS A 541 -15.60 -36.14 -17.07
CA HIS A 541 -16.44 -35.67 -18.18
C HIS A 541 -17.01 -34.27 -17.93
N LEU A 542 -16.43 -33.54 -16.99
CA LEU A 542 -16.78 -32.16 -16.68
C LEU A 542 -15.51 -31.42 -16.26
N ASP A 543 -15.31 -30.21 -16.78
CA ASP A 543 -14.17 -29.39 -16.41
C ASP A 543 -14.41 -28.76 -15.02
N ILE A 544 -13.61 -29.16 -14.03
CA ILE A 544 -13.70 -28.58 -12.68
C ILE A 544 -13.30 -27.10 -12.68
N TYR A 545 -12.49 -26.64 -13.62
CA TYR A 545 -12.04 -25.25 -13.71
C TYR A 545 -13.10 -24.34 -14.33
N SER A 546 -14.12 -24.88 -15.01
CA SER A 546 -15.35 -24.17 -15.32
C SER A 546 -16.48 -25.17 -15.51
N ILE A 547 -17.42 -25.22 -14.56
CA ILE A 547 -18.46 -26.26 -14.54
C ILE A 547 -19.46 -26.19 -15.71
N TYR A 548 -19.45 -25.07 -16.44
CA TYR A 548 -20.21 -24.85 -17.67
C TYR A 548 -19.32 -24.73 -18.92
N GLY A 549 -18.01 -24.91 -18.74
CA GLY A 549 -17.01 -24.88 -19.79
C GLY A 549 -17.05 -26.13 -20.68
N PRO A 550 -16.69 -25.99 -21.96
CA PRO A 550 -16.56 -27.15 -22.84
C PRO A 550 -15.29 -27.95 -22.51
N LEU A 551 -15.30 -29.26 -22.82
CA LEU A 551 -14.08 -30.08 -22.80
C LEU A 551 -13.33 -30.00 -24.11
N CYS A 552 -12.00 -30.23 -24.05
CA CYS A 552 -11.22 -30.49 -25.25
C CYS A 552 -11.37 -31.97 -25.66
N PHE A 553 -11.99 -32.21 -26.82
CA PHE A 553 -12.13 -33.56 -27.38
C PHE A 553 -11.09 -33.91 -28.45
N ASN A 554 -10.31 -32.93 -28.90
CA ASN A 554 -9.31 -33.12 -29.95
C ASN A 554 -8.06 -32.28 -29.66
N ASN A 555 -7.02 -32.96 -29.19
CA ASN A 555 -5.74 -32.35 -28.82
C ASN A 555 -4.83 -32.12 -30.02
N ASN A 556 -5.22 -32.55 -31.24
CA ASN A 556 -4.39 -32.37 -32.42
C ASN A 556 -4.33 -30.91 -32.86
N LEU A 557 -3.13 -30.48 -33.24
CA LEU A 557 -2.91 -29.20 -33.89
C LEU A 557 -3.59 -29.16 -35.25
N THR A 558 -4.10 -28.00 -35.61
CA THR A 558 -4.72 -27.77 -36.92
C THR A 558 -3.68 -27.36 -37.96
N SER A 559 -3.82 -27.86 -39.20
CA SER A 559 -2.94 -27.45 -40.30
C SER A 559 -3.07 -25.97 -40.70
N ARG A 560 -4.25 -25.37 -40.45
CA ARG A 560 -4.52 -23.94 -40.58
C ARG A 560 -5.16 -23.44 -39.29
N PRO A 561 -4.76 -22.26 -38.77
CA PRO A 561 -5.37 -21.67 -37.58
C PRO A 561 -6.89 -21.59 -37.67
N LYS A 562 -7.57 -22.02 -36.60
CA LYS A 562 -8.97 -21.66 -36.37
C LYS A 562 -9.09 -20.13 -36.28
N LYS A 563 -10.29 -19.61 -36.56
CA LYS A 563 -10.59 -18.18 -36.42
C LYS A 563 -10.34 -17.76 -34.97
N ALA A 564 -9.44 -16.79 -34.76
CA ALA A 564 -9.13 -16.26 -33.45
C ALA A 564 -10.38 -15.71 -32.74
N SER A 565 -10.52 -16.05 -31.47
CA SER A 565 -11.55 -15.53 -30.58
C SER A 565 -10.94 -15.30 -29.21
N ILE A 566 -10.99 -14.06 -28.75
CA ILE A 566 -10.61 -13.71 -27.37
C ILE A 566 -11.81 -13.87 -26.41
N ILE A 567 -13.05 -13.74 -26.90
CA ILE A 567 -14.24 -13.75 -26.05
C ILE A 567 -14.68 -15.18 -25.70
N ASN A 568 -14.61 -16.09 -26.67
CA ASN A 568 -14.96 -17.49 -26.45
C ASN A 568 -13.71 -18.25 -26.04
N PHE A 569 -13.77 -18.91 -24.89
CA PHE A 569 -12.76 -19.83 -24.39
C PHE A 569 -12.61 -21.04 -25.33
N ASP A 570 -11.38 -21.43 -25.65
CA ASP A 570 -11.05 -22.66 -26.37
C ASP A 570 -10.43 -23.64 -25.38
N PRO A 571 -11.09 -24.75 -25.04
CA PRO A 571 -10.61 -25.67 -24.00
C PRO A 571 -9.36 -26.45 -24.43
N CYS A 572 -8.98 -26.38 -25.71
CA CYS A 572 -7.79 -27.03 -26.24
C CYS A 572 -6.56 -26.11 -26.26
N SER A 573 -6.65 -24.88 -25.74
CA SER A 573 -5.57 -23.89 -25.80
C SER A 573 -4.25 -24.40 -25.20
N ASP A 574 -4.32 -25.24 -24.17
CA ASP A 574 -3.14 -25.73 -23.45
C ASP A 574 -2.23 -26.54 -24.38
N ASN A 575 -2.81 -27.40 -25.21
CA ASN A 575 -2.09 -28.15 -26.24
C ASN A 575 -1.39 -27.23 -27.25
N TYR A 576 -2.00 -26.08 -27.57
CA TYR A 576 -1.45 -25.13 -28.53
C TYR A 576 -0.25 -24.40 -27.92
N VAL A 577 -0.35 -24.01 -26.65
CA VAL A 577 0.71 -23.37 -25.89
C VAL A 577 1.90 -24.31 -25.70
N TYR A 578 1.64 -25.56 -25.28
CA TYR A 578 2.65 -26.61 -25.19
C TYR A 578 3.41 -26.80 -26.51
N ALA A 579 2.68 -26.92 -27.63
CA ALA A 579 3.30 -27.06 -28.94
C ALA A 579 4.12 -25.83 -29.34
N TYR A 580 3.66 -24.62 -29.01
CA TYR A 580 4.32 -23.38 -29.39
C TYR A 580 5.60 -23.13 -28.59
N LEU A 581 5.58 -23.29 -27.28
CA LEU A 581 6.73 -23.04 -26.39
C LEU A 581 7.83 -24.11 -26.52
N ASN A 582 7.50 -25.29 -27.04
CA ASN A 582 8.50 -26.32 -27.37
C ASN A 582 9.15 -26.18 -28.75
N ARG A 583 8.81 -25.14 -29.53
CA ARG A 583 9.48 -24.90 -30.81
C ARG A 583 10.88 -24.32 -30.60
N PRO A 584 11.94 -24.88 -31.23
CA PRO A 584 13.30 -24.38 -31.07
C PRO A 584 13.46 -22.89 -31.41
N GLU A 585 12.80 -22.41 -32.46
CA GLU A 585 12.81 -21.01 -32.85
C GLU A 585 12.10 -20.09 -31.86
N VAL A 586 11.11 -20.60 -31.13
CA VAL A 586 10.41 -19.84 -30.07
C VAL A 586 11.31 -19.75 -28.85
N GLN A 587 11.88 -20.87 -28.41
CA GLN A 587 12.83 -20.90 -27.28
C GLN A 587 14.03 -19.99 -27.54
N ALA A 588 14.61 -20.04 -28.75
CA ALA A 588 15.70 -19.16 -29.15
C ALA A 588 15.30 -17.68 -29.10
N ALA A 589 14.14 -17.32 -29.66
CA ALA A 589 13.65 -15.93 -29.64
C ALA A 589 13.35 -15.42 -28.23
N MET A 590 12.93 -16.31 -27.33
CA MET A 590 12.65 -16.02 -25.92
C MET A 590 13.89 -16.10 -25.02
N HIS A 591 15.04 -16.51 -25.59
CA HIS A 591 16.30 -16.74 -24.88
C HIS A 591 16.12 -17.76 -23.73
N ALA A 592 15.22 -18.71 -23.97
CA ALA A 592 14.85 -19.79 -23.08
C ALA A 592 15.62 -21.07 -23.44
N ASN A 593 15.57 -22.05 -22.54
CA ASN A 593 16.19 -23.37 -22.71
C ASN A 593 17.69 -23.33 -23.07
N VAL A 594 18.43 -22.33 -22.55
CA VAL A 594 19.85 -22.13 -22.85
C VAL A 594 20.74 -23.27 -22.32
N THR A 595 20.24 -23.99 -21.31
CA THR A 595 20.91 -25.16 -20.71
C THR A 595 20.59 -26.47 -21.41
N LYS A 596 19.66 -26.48 -22.36
CA LYS A 596 19.14 -27.70 -23.01
C LYS A 596 18.63 -28.69 -21.97
N LEU A 597 17.51 -28.34 -21.33
CA LEU A 597 16.77 -29.23 -20.44
C LEU A 597 16.60 -30.60 -21.09
N ASP A 598 16.70 -31.64 -20.28
CA ASP A 598 16.62 -33.05 -20.69
C ASP A 598 15.17 -33.53 -20.90
N HIS A 599 14.21 -32.63 -20.71
CA HIS A 599 12.78 -32.80 -20.89
C HIS A 599 12.21 -31.62 -21.67
N ASP A 600 11.01 -31.84 -22.23
CA ASP A 600 10.27 -30.77 -22.89
C ASP A 600 9.76 -29.76 -21.86
N TRP A 601 9.52 -28.52 -22.30
CA TRP A 601 8.81 -27.53 -21.48
C TRP A 601 7.37 -28.01 -21.26
N GLU A 602 6.86 -27.87 -20.05
CA GLU A 602 5.49 -28.29 -19.68
C GLU A 602 4.71 -27.16 -19.00
N PRO A 603 3.37 -27.09 -19.18
CA PRO A 603 2.52 -26.09 -18.52
C PRO A 603 2.54 -26.19 -17.00
N CYS A 604 2.68 -27.40 -16.46
CA CYS A 604 2.95 -27.66 -15.05
C CYS A 604 4.07 -28.69 -14.94
N SER A 605 4.97 -28.50 -13.98
CA SER A 605 6.20 -29.27 -13.85
C SER A 605 5.96 -30.71 -13.42
N ASP A 606 6.44 -31.68 -14.22
CA ASP A 606 6.60 -33.07 -13.79
C ASP A 606 7.92 -33.31 -13.02
N VAL A 607 8.84 -32.34 -13.00
CA VAL A 607 10.15 -32.42 -12.32
C VAL A 607 9.99 -32.24 -10.81
N ILE A 608 9.04 -31.40 -10.39
CA ILE A 608 8.76 -31.16 -8.97
C ILE A 608 7.85 -32.28 -8.46
N THR A 609 8.45 -33.29 -7.84
CA THR A 609 7.71 -34.47 -7.34
C THR A 609 7.26 -34.36 -5.88
N ASN A 610 7.79 -33.39 -5.14
CA ASN A 610 7.53 -33.22 -3.71
C ASN A 610 7.41 -31.75 -3.30
N TRP A 611 6.57 -31.47 -2.30
CA TRP A 611 6.32 -30.13 -1.75
C TRP A 611 6.42 -30.15 -0.23
N ASN A 612 7.51 -29.58 0.32
CA ASN A 612 7.92 -29.78 1.71
C ASN A 612 7.20 -28.92 2.73
N ASP A 613 6.77 -27.72 2.35
CA ASP A 613 6.05 -26.81 3.22
C ASP A 613 4.92 -26.10 2.47
N SER A 614 3.73 -26.17 3.06
CA SER A 614 2.50 -25.54 2.60
C SER A 614 1.66 -25.25 3.85
N PRO A 615 1.70 -24.03 4.42
CA PRO A 615 0.86 -23.67 5.56
C PRO A 615 -0.61 -23.99 5.27
N SER A 616 -1.43 -24.28 6.28
CA SER A 616 -2.85 -24.60 6.04
C SER A 616 -3.70 -23.36 5.72
N THR A 617 -3.14 -22.16 5.90
CA THR A 617 -3.84 -20.89 5.76
C THR A 617 -2.88 -19.73 5.53
N ILE A 618 -3.31 -18.73 4.78
CA ILE A 618 -2.60 -17.45 4.57
C ILE A 618 -3.34 -16.24 5.15
N ILE A 619 -4.50 -16.46 5.81
CA ILE A 619 -5.30 -15.41 6.46
C ILE A 619 -4.45 -14.43 7.29
N PRO A 620 -3.50 -14.87 8.15
CA PRO A 620 -2.68 -13.93 8.94
C PRO A 620 -1.88 -12.96 8.07
N LEU A 621 -1.43 -13.39 6.88
CA LEU A 621 -0.71 -12.52 5.95
C LEU A 621 -1.65 -11.49 5.30
N LEU A 622 -2.90 -11.87 4.99
CA LEU A 622 -3.89 -10.89 4.50
C LEU A 622 -4.18 -9.82 5.56
N GLU A 623 -4.33 -10.20 6.83
CA GLU A 623 -4.53 -9.28 7.96
C GLU A 623 -3.32 -8.35 8.18
N GLU A 624 -2.10 -8.87 8.01
CA GLU A 624 -0.87 -8.08 8.01
C GLU A 624 -0.91 -7.01 6.92
N PHE A 625 -1.26 -7.36 5.69
CA PHE A 625 -1.29 -6.40 4.57
C PHE A 625 -2.32 -5.31 4.78
N MET A 626 -3.53 -5.67 5.22
CA MET A 626 -4.57 -4.71 5.59
C MET A 626 -4.07 -3.76 6.68
N SER A 627 -3.40 -4.29 7.70
CA SER A 627 -2.85 -3.50 8.81
C SER A 627 -1.72 -2.56 8.38
N ASN A 628 -1.01 -2.90 7.30
CA ASN A 628 0.08 -2.14 6.74
C ASN A 628 -0.35 -1.27 5.54
N GLY A 629 -1.65 -1.05 5.32
CA GLY A 629 -2.13 -0.18 4.24
C GLY A 629 -1.79 -0.68 2.83
N ILE A 630 -1.46 -1.97 2.70
CA ILE A 630 -1.30 -2.65 1.42
C ILE A 630 -2.69 -3.03 0.92
N ARG A 631 -3.00 -2.66 -0.32
CA ARG A 631 -4.31 -2.95 -0.91
C ARG A 631 -4.47 -4.46 -1.11
N VAL A 632 -5.55 -5.05 -0.62
CA VAL A 632 -5.83 -6.49 -0.74
C VAL A 632 -7.12 -6.70 -1.53
N TRP A 633 -7.01 -7.29 -2.72
CA TRP A 633 -8.16 -7.73 -3.49
C TRP A 633 -8.15 -9.25 -3.64
N VAL A 634 -9.30 -9.86 -3.42
CA VAL A 634 -9.56 -11.25 -3.75
C VAL A 634 -10.65 -11.27 -4.81
N PHE A 635 -10.48 -12.06 -5.85
CA PHE A 635 -11.54 -12.24 -6.85
C PHE A 635 -11.75 -13.70 -7.19
N SER A 636 -12.97 -14.05 -7.59
CA SER A 636 -13.31 -15.42 -8.00
C SER A 636 -14.24 -15.43 -9.21
N GLY A 637 -13.93 -16.26 -10.20
CA GLY A 637 -14.89 -16.64 -11.23
C GLY A 637 -16.05 -17.43 -10.63
N ASP A 638 -17.28 -17.06 -10.96
CA ASP A 638 -18.49 -17.68 -10.38
C ASP A 638 -18.89 -19.03 -10.98
N THR A 639 -18.11 -19.54 -11.95
CA THR A 639 -18.28 -20.88 -12.53
C THR A 639 -17.12 -21.82 -12.19
N ASP A 640 -16.11 -21.36 -11.46
CA ASP A 640 -15.00 -22.20 -11.02
C ASP A 640 -15.48 -23.24 -10.00
N GLY A 641 -15.27 -24.52 -10.29
CA GLY A 641 -15.53 -25.62 -9.37
C GLY A 641 -14.32 -26.02 -8.54
N ARG A 642 -13.10 -25.57 -8.87
CA ARG A 642 -11.86 -25.98 -8.19
C ARG A 642 -11.65 -25.17 -6.90
N ILE A 643 -11.76 -23.85 -6.98
CA ILE A 643 -11.72 -22.94 -5.82
C ILE A 643 -12.89 -21.94 -5.93
N PRO A 644 -14.13 -22.41 -5.72
CA PRO A 644 -15.33 -21.63 -5.98
C PRO A 644 -15.48 -20.39 -5.09
N VAL A 645 -16.39 -19.51 -5.50
CA VAL A 645 -16.83 -18.33 -4.72
C VAL A 645 -17.17 -18.67 -3.26
N THR A 646 -17.77 -19.85 -3.01
CA THR A 646 -18.11 -20.33 -1.66
C THR A 646 -16.88 -20.55 -0.79
N SER A 647 -15.82 -21.16 -1.33
CA SER A 647 -14.52 -21.36 -0.67
C SER A 647 -13.94 -20.03 -0.22
N THR A 648 -13.82 -19.08 -1.15
CA THR A 648 -13.32 -17.73 -0.86
C THR A 648 -14.18 -17.02 0.19
N LYS A 649 -15.51 -17.09 0.10
CA LYS A 649 -16.42 -16.48 1.08
C LYS A 649 -16.23 -17.07 2.47
N TYR A 650 -16.07 -18.38 2.59
CA TYR A 650 -15.85 -19.04 3.88
C TYR A 650 -14.50 -18.65 4.47
N SER A 651 -13.44 -18.61 3.66
CA SER A 651 -12.11 -18.17 4.05
C SER A 651 -12.11 -16.72 4.57
N ILE A 652 -12.76 -15.79 3.85
CA ILE A 652 -12.92 -14.39 4.31
C ILE A 652 -13.79 -14.30 5.57
N ASN A 653 -14.84 -15.11 5.68
CA ASN A 653 -15.69 -15.14 6.89
C ASN A 653 -14.91 -15.59 8.14
N LYS A 654 -13.89 -16.45 8.01
CA LYS A 654 -13.03 -16.84 9.15
C LYS A 654 -12.23 -15.67 9.73
N MET A 655 -11.95 -14.65 8.92
CA MET A 655 -11.27 -13.42 9.35
C MET A 655 -12.17 -12.55 10.26
N LYS A 656 -13.48 -12.82 10.33
CA LYS A 656 -14.45 -12.09 11.16
C LYS A 656 -14.42 -10.56 10.96
N LEU A 657 -14.18 -10.14 9.71
CA LEU A 657 -14.11 -8.72 9.35
C LEU A 657 -15.50 -8.09 9.31
N ASP A 658 -15.61 -6.88 9.83
CA ASP A 658 -16.81 -6.06 9.66
C ASP A 658 -16.95 -5.61 8.19
N VAL A 659 -18.18 -5.61 7.68
CA VAL A 659 -18.49 -5.10 6.34
C VAL A 659 -18.43 -3.57 6.34
N LYS A 660 -17.68 -2.99 5.39
CA LYS A 660 -17.61 -1.54 5.13
C LYS A 660 -18.62 -1.13 4.06
N THR A 661 -18.67 -1.87 2.96
CA THR A 661 -19.63 -1.69 1.86
C THR A 661 -20.31 -3.02 1.60
N ALA A 662 -21.64 -3.05 1.73
CA ALA A 662 -22.43 -4.27 1.57
C ALA A 662 -22.29 -4.86 0.16
N TRP A 663 -22.53 -6.17 0.06
CA TRP A 663 -22.60 -6.89 -1.21
C TRP A 663 -23.49 -6.21 -2.24
N HIS A 664 -22.92 -5.83 -3.38
CA HIS A 664 -23.65 -5.17 -4.47
C HIS A 664 -23.10 -5.60 -5.82
N ALA A 665 -23.90 -5.41 -6.88
CA ALA A 665 -23.46 -5.68 -8.24
C ALA A 665 -22.49 -4.59 -8.72
N TRP A 666 -21.46 -5.01 -9.47
CA TRP A 666 -20.65 -4.10 -10.28
C TRP A 666 -20.96 -4.34 -11.76
N TYR A 667 -20.75 -3.34 -12.60
CA TYR A 667 -21.24 -3.33 -13.98
C TYR A 667 -20.11 -3.09 -14.99
N LEU A 668 -20.30 -3.62 -16.20
CA LEU A 668 -19.42 -3.33 -17.34
C LEU A 668 -20.18 -3.49 -18.65
N GLY A 669 -20.21 -2.44 -19.47
CA GLY A 669 -20.88 -2.45 -20.77
C GLY A 669 -22.41 -2.65 -20.69
N GLY A 670 -23.05 -2.09 -19.67
CA GLY A 670 -24.51 -2.18 -19.46
C GLY A 670 -25.00 -3.48 -18.82
N GLU A 671 -24.10 -4.42 -18.52
CA GLU A 671 -24.43 -5.68 -17.85
C GLU A 671 -23.77 -5.79 -16.48
N VAL A 672 -24.30 -6.66 -15.62
CA VAL A 672 -23.62 -7.08 -14.39
C VAL A 672 -22.29 -7.75 -14.75
N GLY A 673 -21.19 -7.17 -14.27
CA GLY A 673 -19.84 -7.73 -14.34
C GLY A 673 -19.63 -8.83 -13.29
N GLY A 674 -20.32 -8.72 -12.17
CA GLY A 674 -20.30 -9.63 -11.04
C GLY A 674 -20.78 -8.89 -9.80
N PHE A 675 -20.34 -9.34 -8.62
CA PHE A 675 -20.70 -8.72 -7.35
C PHE A 675 -19.46 -8.41 -6.53
N THR A 676 -19.54 -7.43 -5.64
CA THR A 676 -18.41 -7.05 -4.79
C THR A 676 -18.87 -6.65 -3.40
N GLN A 677 -17.99 -6.86 -2.42
CA GLN A 677 -18.14 -6.44 -1.04
C GLN A 677 -16.81 -5.93 -0.51
N VAL A 678 -16.85 -4.86 0.27
CA VAL A 678 -15.65 -4.25 0.87
C VAL A 678 -15.74 -4.39 2.38
N TYR A 679 -14.67 -4.85 3.00
CA TYR A 679 -14.55 -5.05 4.44
C TYR A 679 -13.75 -3.90 5.09
N LYS A 680 -13.90 -3.72 6.41
CA LYS A 680 -13.02 -2.80 7.17
C LYS A 680 -11.56 -3.26 7.02
N GLY A 681 -10.64 -2.30 6.91
CA GLY A 681 -9.26 -2.56 6.51
C GLY A 681 -9.05 -2.64 4.99
N ASP A 682 -10.08 -2.30 4.21
CA ASP A 682 -10.07 -2.13 2.74
C ASP A 682 -9.73 -3.39 1.93
N LEU A 683 -9.98 -4.58 2.50
CA LEU A 683 -10.06 -5.82 1.73
C LEU A 683 -11.31 -5.80 0.85
N THR A 684 -11.12 -6.00 -0.45
CA THR A 684 -12.21 -6.08 -1.44
C THR A 684 -12.32 -7.50 -1.95
N PHE A 685 -13.53 -8.05 -1.90
CA PHE A 685 -13.86 -9.31 -2.58
C PHE A 685 -14.75 -9.02 -3.78
N ALA A 686 -14.43 -9.60 -4.94
CA ALA A 686 -15.22 -9.46 -6.16
C ALA A 686 -15.46 -10.81 -6.85
N THR A 687 -16.66 -11.04 -7.34
CA THR A 687 -16.94 -12.14 -8.28
C THR A 687 -16.88 -11.64 -9.70
N VAL A 688 -16.58 -12.54 -10.63
CA VAL A 688 -16.65 -12.28 -12.07
C VAL A 688 -17.65 -13.22 -12.71
N ARG A 689 -18.71 -12.61 -13.26
CA ARG A 689 -19.85 -13.34 -13.82
C ARG A 689 -19.45 -14.10 -15.08
N GLY A 690 -19.74 -15.40 -15.12
CA GLY A 690 -19.48 -16.30 -16.22
C GLY A 690 -18.01 -16.64 -16.41
N ALA A 691 -17.19 -16.53 -15.36
CA ALA A 691 -15.77 -16.85 -15.40
C ALA A 691 -15.46 -18.14 -14.65
N GLY A 692 -14.59 -18.98 -15.22
CA GLY A 692 -14.02 -20.14 -14.54
C GLY A 692 -12.83 -19.76 -13.66
N HIS A 693 -11.93 -20.72 -13.43
CA HIS A 693 -10.73 -20.59 -12.62
C HIS A 693 -9.82 -19.48 -13.17
N GLN A 694 -9.45 -19.61 -14.45
CA GLN A 694 -8.67 -18.64 -15.24
C GLN A 694 -9.53 -17.46 -15.70
N VAL A 695 -9.95 -16.62 -14.76
CA VAL A 695 -10.88 -15.50 -15.01
C VAL A 695 -10.53 -14.67 -16.26
N PRO A 696 -9.25 -14.32 -16.53
CA PRO A 696 -8.89 -13.58 -17.74
C PRO A 696 -9.09 -14.35 -19.05
N SER A 697 -9.04 -15.68 -19.04
CA SER A 697 -9.35 -16.53 -20.20
C SER A 697 -10.85 -16.52 -20.53
N TYR A 698 -11.69 -16.66 -19.50
CA TYR A 698 -13.15 -16.78 -19.67
C TYR A 698 -13.84 -15.43 -19.86
N GLN A 699 -13.40 -14.39 -19.13
CA GLN A 699 -14.03 -13.08 -19.12
C GLN A 699 -12.99 -11.95 -19.24
N PRO A 700 -12.23 -11.89 -20.35
CA PRO A 700 -11.07 -11.00 -20.50
C PRO A 700 -11.40 -9.52 -20.33
N LYS A 701 -12.55 -9.07 -20.84
CA LYS A 701 -12.99 -7.66 -20.70
C LYS A 701 -13.24 -7.31 -19.23
N ARG A 702 -13.90 -8.20 -18.48
CA ARG A 702 -14.19 -8.04 -17.05
C ARG A 702 -12.90 -8.13 -16.21
N ALA A 703 -12.00 -9.05 -16.56
CA ALA A 703 -10.69 -9.18 -15.92
C ALA A 703 -9.82 -7.92 -16.11
N LEU A 704 -9.80 -7.33 -17.31
CA LEU A 704 -9.09 -6.07 -17.53
C LEU A 704 -9.70 -4.92 -16.70
N SER A 705 -11.02 -4.90 -16.53
CA SER A 705 -11.69 -3.92 -15.65
C SER A 705 -11.24 -4.10 -14.19
N LEU A 706 -11.21 -5.34 -13.68
CA LEU A 706 -10.73 -5.63 -12.32
C LEU A 706 -9.34 -5.04 -12.08
N ILE A 707 -8.37 -5.38 -12.95
CA ILE A 707 -6.99 -4.94 -12.74
C ILE A 707 -6.85 -3.42 -12.90
N TRP A 708 -7.59 -2.81 -13.83
CA TRP A 708 -7.59 -1.36 -14.04
C TRP A 708 -8.01 -0.61 -12.77
N HIS A 709 -9.12 -1.04 -12.16
CA HIS A 709 -9.65 -0.42 -10.94
C HIS A 709 -8.77 -0.72 -9.72
N PHE A 710 -8.29 -1.95 -9.60
CA PHE A 710 -7.35 -2.34 -8.54
C PHE A 710 -6.09 -1.48 -8.56
N LEU A 711 -5.42 -1.35 -9.71
CA LEU A 711 -4.20 -0.55 -9.83
C LEU A 711 -4.48 0.93 -9.59
N GLY A 712 -5.56 1.46 -10.18
CA GLY A 712 -5.98 2.85 -10.00
C GLY A 712 -6.46 3.20 -8.60
N GLY A 713 -6.64 2.22 -7.70
CA GLY A 713 -7.14 2.45 -6.35
C GLY A 713 -8.57 2.97 -6.31
N SER A 714 -9.37 2.57 -7.29
CA SER A 714 -10.78 2.98 -7.44
C SER A 714 -11.71 1.80 -7.20
N PRO A 715 -12.95 2.03 -6.71
CA PRO A 715 -13.97 0.99 -6.65
C PRO A 715 -14.31 0.46 -8.04
N LEU A 716 -14.85 -0.77 -8.10
CA LEU A 716 -15.46 -1.28 -9.34
C LEU A 716 -16.70 -0.46 -9.72
N PRO A 717 -17.05 -0.36 -11.02
CA PRO A 717 -18.15 0.49 -11.46
C PRO A 717 -19.49 0.06 -10.86
N ASP A 718 -20.19 1.01 -10.22
CA ASP A 718 -21.47 0.80 -9.53
C ASP A 718 -22.68 1.28 -10.34
N THR A 719 -22.46 1.89 -11.52
CA THR A 719 -23.52 2.36 -12.42
C THR A 719 -23.58 1.59 -13.73
N THR A 720 -24.77 1.53 -14.31
CA THR A 720 -25.02 0.89 -15.62
C THR A 720 -24.60 1.75 -16.81
N ARG A 721 -24.02 2.93 -16.60
CA ARG A 721 -23.64 3.82 -17.70
C ARG A 721 -22.55 3.16 -18.55
N TYR A 722 -22.71 3.27 -19.87
CA TYR A 722 -21.76 2.76 -20.85
C TYR A 722 -20.50 3.64 -20.84
N ASP A 723 -19.44 3.19 -20.18
CA ASP A 723 -18.07 3.71 -20.36
C ASP A 723 -17.33 2.96 -21.48
#